data_AF-A0A848FM17-F1
#
_entry.id   AF-A0A848FM17-F1
#
_cell.length_a   1.000
_cell.length_b   1.000
_cell.length_c   1.000
_cell.angle_alpha   90.00
_cell.angle_beta   90.00
_cell.angle_gamma   90.00
#
_symmetry.space_group_name_H-M   'P 1'
#
loop_
_entity.id
_entity.type
_entity.pdbx_description
1 polymer ?
#
loop_
_entity_poly.entity_id
_entity_poly.type
_entity_poly.pdbx_seq_one_letter_code
_entity_poly.pdbx_strand_id
1 'polypeptide(L)'
;MTTLIEACNKAHISDKLISISSIYKSNSSYKLYYNPPYQRNYVWTEVKATYFIETILLHGEIPPIVVFDTTEIWEIIDGRQRVETIERFINDGFSLKRHGLDKLWYLSDKKYSQLDTITQNRILDTRLRFIVFATNDTDDRSQIKDAFTREIFKRYNLGISPLRKEEVFLADYLHNDLNNYFKINLLKNNDFLEQVSSIFDHKTKSIETLMQHIRQMLVLHKIPISNFSYDRDDIANKYFHLYSLHESRDKKGVDIPSIFNEFQTSINYLSEIKSMLDKIKPGSNGFLFDCLFWALSVTKSENGDQEIINSAQFKSRLIQHFIKHFDKYTMYKSNLSTHIKMRYRQIALFFSQQLNFSFEEYLSGTINFKKAQQSFTTEDLPDFAPEESNITIFTKAEPTKYTVTDIIDRMRKGRFDLRPPYQRGEVMNIAKASSLIESILLGIKIHPIFVFVRKDGVFEVIDGQQRLLSILGYLGEQYLNPQGKYERSKKNKFRLNLHSGMLTELNNKSFERLSDANKRKIQNFDLNIIEIKESENATFRSEELFKRLNYKPYPIKPNSFEYWNAYANPDIIKSIKEILQRYPWLHLKKADTRMLNEELMTSLLYLHFLAGTEPPTLSKMREFMAIFRTHSQIAIRITNKAHITKLLENRLMHKPFITSFNSFESGFIEKLKILTENLSSKTTDAFRNHKLDLLLERGVARSSMGFYILWLALQGVPVEKIADNRADIKSKISRLFSLLGNPDAVGRFDNSLTELWTQYGQTPSQKNTLAIA
;
A
#
# COMPACT_ATOMS: atom_id res chain seq x y z
N MET A 1 -10.68 7.53 31.00
CA MET A 1 -10.06 8.55 30.13
C MET A 1 -9.17 9.47 30.94
N THR A 2 -9.67 10.04 32.05
CA THR A 2 -8.89 10.84 33.00
C THR A 2 -7.58 10.16 33.44
N THR A 3 -7.65 8.88 33.81
CA THR A 3 -6.47 8.07 34.21
C THR A 3 -5.45 7.85 33.09
N LEU A 4 -5.90 7.84 31.82
CA LEU A 4 -5.01 7.66 30.66
C LEU A 4 -4.32 8.98 30.28
N ILE A 5 -5.04 10.10 30.41
CA ILE A 5 -4.46 11.46 30.25
C ILE A 5 -3.39 11.70 31.31
N GLU A 6 -3.66 11.32 32.57
CA GLU A 6 -2.67 11.38 33.65
C GLU A 6 -1.45 10.50 33.36
N ALA A 7 -1.65 9.28 32.87
CA ALA A 7 -0.55 8.41 32.47
C ALA A 7 0.31 9.04 31.36
N CYS A 8 -0.29 9.66 30.35
CA CYS A 8 0.44 10.39 29.31
C CYS A 8 1.28 11.54 29.89
N ASN A 9 0.72 12.29 30.84
CA ASN A 9 1.41 13.43 31.46
C ASN A 9 2.54 13.00 32.41
N LYS A 10 2.47 11.80 33.00
CA LYS A 10 3.46 11.26 33.94
C LYS A 10 4.57 10.46 33.26
N ALA A 11 4.37 10.00 32.02
CA ALA A 11 5.35 9.18 31.31
C ALA A 11 6.66 9.96 31.09
N HIS A 12 7.77 9.38 31.51
CA HIS A 12 9.09 9.91 31.21
C HIS A 12 9.48 9.47 29.79
N ILE A 13 9.78 10.44 28.93
CA ILE A 13 10.10 10.19 27.52
C ILE A 13 11.54 10.59 27.22
N SER A 14 12.41 9.61 27.01
CA SER A 14 13.82 9.83 26.65
C SER A 14 14.13 9.39 25.22
N ASP A 15 15.07 10.06 24.58
CA ASP A 15 15.63 9.62 23.29
C ASP A 15 16.96 8.88 23.59
N LYS A 16 17.16 7.71 22.99
CA LYS A 16 18.40 6.92 23.12
C LYS A 16 18.94 6.54 21.74
N LEU A 17 20.26 6.57 21.58
CA LEU A 17 20.95 6.17 20.36
C LEU A 17 21.80 4.92 20.63
N ILE A 18 21.42 3.77 20.04
CA ILE A 18 21.99 2.46 20.38
C ILE A 18 22.42 1.71 19.12
N SER A 19 23.65 1.18 19.09
CA SER A 19 24.11 0.36 17.95
C SER A 19 23.33 -0.95 17.82
N ILE A 20 23.16 -1.44 16.60
CA ILE A 20 22.56 -2.76 16.33
C ILE A 20 23.31 -3.85 17.13
N SER A 21 24.64 -3.77 17.17
CA SER A 21 25.49 -4.69 17.93
C SER A 21 25.17 -4.71 19.42
N SER A 22 24.83 -3.56 20.02
CA SER A 22 24.50 -3.50 21.45
C SER A 22 23.16 -4.15 21.77
N ILE A 23 22.24 -4.21 20.81
CA ILE A 23 20.91 -4.84 20.97
C ILE A 23 21.00 -6.35 20.84
N TYR A 24 21.75 -6.86 19.87
CA TYR A 24 21.74 -8.27 19.47
C TYR A 24 22.95 -9.10 19.96
N LYS A 25 23.87 -8.52 20.72
CA LYS A 25 24.93 -9.29 21.41
C LYS A 25 24.32 -10.21 22.47
N SER A 26 24.96 -11.37 22.71
CA SER A 26 24.53 -12.39 23.67
C SER A 26 24.30 -11.88 25.10
N ASN A 27 25.07 -10.88 25.53
CA ASN A 27 24.94 -10.23 26.85
C ASN A 27 24.24 -8.86 26.79
N SER A 28 23.36 -8.65 25.81
CA SER A 28 22.63 -7.39 25.64
C SER A 28 21.78 -7.06 26.88
N SER A 29 21.93 -5.84 27.38
CA SER A 29 21.04 -5.26 28.40
C SER A 29 19.66 -4.89 27.84
N TYR A 30 19.47 -4.97 26.52
CA TYR A 30 18.27 -4.54 25.81
C TYR A 30 17.53 -5.75 25.22
N LYS A 31 16.70 -6.41 26.04
CA LYS A 31 15.81 -7.48 25.57
C LYS A 31 14.57 -6.88 24.93
N LEU A 32 14.39 -7.10 23.63
CA LEU A 32 13.25 -6.59 22.88
C LEU A 32 12.08 -7.59 22.89
N TYR A 33 10.88 -7.10 23.20
CA TYR A 33 9.63 -7.87 23.10
C TYR A 33 8.81 -7.41 21.88
N TYR A 34 8.87 -8.22 20.82
CA TYR A 34 8.34 -7.86 19.50
C TYR A 34 6.85 -8.16 19.28
N ASN A 35 6.23 -8.99 20.12
CA ASN A 35 4.90 -9.53 19.85
C ASN A 35 3.86 -9.27 20.96
N PRO A 36 3.69 -8.02 21.42
CA PRO A 36 2.58 -7.70 22.31
C PRO A 36 1.23 -7.94 21.60
N PRO A 37 0.15 -8.26 22.32
CA PRO A 37 -1.11 -8.74 21.73
C PRO A 37 -1.77 -7.81 20.70
N TYR A 38 -1.52 -6.49 20.80
CA TYR A 38 -2.05 -5.46 19.90
C TYR A 38 -1.26 -5.30 18.60
N GLN A 39 -0.01 -5.79 18.54
CA GLN A 39 0.78 -5.75 17.31
C GLN A 39 0.22 -6.69 16.26
N ARG A 40 0.34 -6.30 15.00
CA ARG A 40 0.19 -7.22 13.88
C ARG A 40 1.42 -8.12 13.75
N ASN A 41 1.26 -9.25 13.07
CA ASN A 41 2.36 -10.15 12.71
C ASN A 41 3.41 -9.47 11.81
N TYR A 42 4.53 -10.15 11.57
CA TYR A 42 5.50 -9.72 10.57
C TYR A 42 4.93 -9.90 9.15
N VAL A 43 4.95 -8.82 8.36
CA VAL A 43 4.27 -8.74 7.05
C VAL A 43 5.18 -8.28 5.91
N TRP A 44 6.42 -7.91 6.19
CA TRP A 44 7.36 -7.49 5.14
C TRP A 44 7.76 -8.68 4.27
N THR A 45 7.75 -8.50 2.95
CA THR A 45 8.32 -9.46 2.02
C THR A 45 9.85 -9.38 2.07
N GLU A 46 10.55 -10.43 1.62
CA GLU A 46 12.02 -10.40 1.54
C GLU A 46 12.54 -9.26 0.66
N VAL A 47 11.79 -8.86 -0.38
CA VAL A 47 12.09 -7.68 -1.20
C VAL A 47 12.05 -6.39 -0.38
N LYS A 48 11.02 -6.19 0.47
CA LYS A 48 10.96 -5.01 1.34
C LYS A 48 12.03 -5.07 2.43
N ALA A 49 12.26 -6.24 3.02
CA ALA A 49 13.28 -6.45 4.02
C ALA A 49 14.67 -6.11 3.46
N THR A 50 14.98 -6.57 2.24
CA THR A 50 16.20 -6.23 1.51
C THR A 50 16.34 -4.72 1.30
N TYR A 51 15.28 -4.05 0.83
CA TYR A 51 15.27 -2.59 0.64
C TYR A 51 15.55 -1.82 1.94
N PHE A 52 15.07 -2.35 3.07
CA PHE A 52 15.36 -1.80 4.38
C PHE A 52 16.81 -2.03 4.83
N ILE A 53 17.36 -3.23 4.63
CA ILE A 53 18.79 -3.51 4.90
C ILE A 53 19.70 -2.62 4.04
N GLU A 54 19.37 -2.45 2.76
CA GLU A 54 20.10 -1.53 1.89
C GLU A 54 20.03 -0.08 2.39
N THR A 55 18.89 0.33 2.96
CA THR A 55 18.74 1.67 3.56
C THR A 55 19.67 1.85 4.76
N ILE A 56 19.82 0.82 5.61
CA ILE A 56 20.78 0.82 6.73
C ILE A 56 22.21 0.99 6.19
N LEU A 57 22.57 0.20 5.18
CA LEU A 57 23.90 0.27 4.56
C LEU A 57 24.17 1.62 3.92
N LEU A 58 23.22 2.20 3.18
CA LEU A 58 23.45 3.43 2.44
C LEU A 58 23.39 4.69 3.28
N HIS A 59 22.44 4.79 4.23
CA HIS A 59 22.14 6.06 4.90
C HIS A 59 22.29 5.99 6.42
N GLY A 60 22.25 4.80 7.00
CA GLY A 60 22.21 4.59 8.44
C GLY A 60 20.95 5.12 9.14
N GLU A 61 20.25 6.12 8.58
CA GLU A 61 19.05 6.74 9.14
C GLU A 61 17.77 6.04 8.72
N ILE A 62 16.99 5.68 9.73
CA ILE A 62 15.67 5.09 9.61
C ILE A 62 14.74 5.84 10.58
N PRO A 63 13.41 5.75 10.45
CA PRO A 63 12.53 6.34 11.45
C PRO A 63 12.88 5.78 12.85
N PRO A 64 12.52 6.46 13.95
CA PRO A 64 12.82 5.94 15.29
C PRO A 64 12.01 4.67 15.59
N ILE A 65 12.52 3.85 16.50
CA ILE A 65 11.81 2.73 17.13
C ILE A 65 11.20 3.26 18.42
N VAL A 66 9.92 2.94 18.67
CA VAL A 66 9.22 3.39 19.88
C VAL A 66 9.05 2.20 20.79
N VAL A 67 9.49 2.35 22.04
CA VAL A 67 9.46 1.26 23.02
C VAL A 67 8.89 1.74 24.35
N PHE A 68 8.26 0.81 25.05
CA PHE A 68 7.91 0.98 26.46
C PHE A 68 8.91 0.18 27.31
N ASP A 69 9.59 0.86 28.22
CA ASP A 69 10.54 0.24 29.13
C ASP A 69 9.79 -0.32 30.35
N THR A 70 9.87 -1.64 30.54
CA THR A 70 9.27 -2.35 31.67
C THR A 70 10.31 -2.77 32.72
N THR A 71 11.43 -2.06 32.79
CA THR A 71 12.60 -2.31 33.66
C THR A 71 13.45 -3.53 33.27
N GLU A 72 12.83 -4.60 32.76
CA GLU A 72 13.55 -5.81 32.32
C GLU A 72 13.57 -5.99 30.79
N ILE A 73 12.50 -5.58 30.13
CA ILE A 73 12.31 -5.73 28.68
C ILE A 73 11.78 -4.44 28.05
N TRP A 74 12.13 -4.24 26.79
CA TRP A 74 11.61 -3.17 25.96
C TRP A 74 10.50 -3.70 25.05
N GLU A 75 9.27 -3.36 25.39
CA GLU A 75 8.09 -3.70 24.58
C GLU A 75 8.03 -2.79 23.36
N ILE A 76 8.05 -3.36 22.15
CA ILE A 76 8.01 -2.59 20.92
C ILE A 76 6.59 -2.05 20.67
N ILE A 77 6.45 -0.72 20.78
CA ILE A 77 5.22 -0.01 20.39
C ILE A 77 5.24 0.28 18.89
N ASP A 78 6.33 0.82 18.33
CA ASP A 78 6.44 1.04 16.89
C ASP A 78 7.80 0.60 16.36
N GLY A 79 7.81 0.07 15.14
CA GLY A 79 9.03 -0.37 14.48
C GLY A 79 9.32 -1.86 14.56
N ARG A 80 8.38 -2.68 15.05
CA ARG A 80 8.49 -4.16 15.06
C ARG A 80 9.09 -4.73 13.79
N GLN A 81 8.54 -4.36 12.63
CA GLN A 81 8.99 -4.89 11.34
C GLN A 81 10.47 -4.59 11.08
N ARG A 82 10.97 -3.42 11.50
CA ARG A 82 12.36 -2.98 11.29
C ARG A 82 13.34 -3.77 12.14
N VAL A 83 13.06 -3.87 13.44
CA VAL A 83 13.91 -4.62 14.38
C VAL A 83 13.89 -6.12 14.07
N GLU A 84 12.72 -6.69 13.79
CA GLU A 84 12.60 -8.11 13.42
C GLU A 84 13.29 -8.40 12.07
N THR A 85 13.29 -7.47 11.10
CA THR A 85 14.08 -7.62 9.87
C THR A 85 15.58 -7.65 10.14
N ILE A 86 16.09 -6.77 11.01
CA ILE A 86 17.52 -6.74 11.36
C ILE A 86 17.91 -8.07 11.99
N GLU A 87 17.17 -8.49 13.02
CA GLU A 87 17.39 -9.76 13.71
C GLU A 87 17.36 -10.96 12.75
N ARG A 88 16.38 -11.00 11.85
CA ARG A 88 16.29 -12.07 10.86
C ARG A 88 17.45 -12.06 9.88
N PHE A 89 17.93 -10.89 9.48
CA PHE A 89 19.03 -10.81 8.51
C PHE A 89 20.36 -11.22 9.14
N ILE A 90 20.71 -10.69 10.31
CA ILE A 90 21.97 -11.00 11.01
C ILE A 90 22.08 -12.48 11.41
N ASN A 91 20.93 -13.15 11.55
CA ASN A 91 20.83 -14.58 11.82
C ASN A 91 20.57 -15.41 10.55
N ASP A 92 20.92 -14.90 9.36
CA ASP A 92 20.85 -15.64 8.08
C ASP A 92 19.45 -16.17 7.68
N GLY A 93 18.40 -15.58 8.26
CA GLY A 93 17.00 -15.95 8.07
C GLY A 93 16.40 -15.56 6.71
N PHE A 94 17.13 -14.79 5.89
CA PHE A 94 16.86 -14.59 4.46
C PHE A 94 18.11 -14.09 3.71
N SER A 95 18.12 -14.22 2.38
CA SER A 95 19.14 -13.61 1.52
C SER A 95 18.62 -12.33 0.85
N LEU A 96 19.51 -11.37 0.59
CA LEU A 96 19.16 -10.11 -0.07
C LEU A 96 18.63 -10.39 -1.48
N LYS A 97 17.49 -9.80 -1.84
CA LYS A 97 16.86 -10.02 -3.15
C LYS A 97 17.22 -8.92 -4.14
N ARG A 98 17.57 -9.29 -5.37
CA ARG A 98 17.89 -8.33 -6.45
C ARG A 98 16.88 -7.19 -6.61
N HIS A 99 15.59 -7.50 -6.55
CA HIS A 99 14.49 -6.53 -6.68
C HIS A 99 14.27 -5.63 -5.45
N GLY A 100 14.99 -5.88 -4.36
CA GLY A 100 15.03 -5.02 -3.17
C GLY A 100 16.27 -4.14 -3.10
N LEU A 101 17.22 -4.28 -4.03
CA LEU A 101 18.49 -3.54 -4.07
C LEU A 101 18.45 -2.51 -5.20
N ASP A 102 18.45 -1.22 -4.86
CA ASP A 102 18.51 -0.12 -5.82
C ASP A 102 19.96 0.13 -6.28
N LYS A 103 20.92 0.16 -5.35
CA LYS A 103 22.34 0.52 -5.59
C LYS A 103 23.30 -0.61 -5.27
N LEU A 104 23.06 -1.36 -4.19
CA LEU A 104 23.98 -2.41 -3.70
C LEU A 104 23.67 -3.77 -4.34
N TRP A 105 23.44 -3.77 -5.65
CA TRP A 105 22.95 -4.92 -6.39
C TRP A 105 23.89 -6.14 -6.35
N TYR A 106 25.19 -5.91 -6.20
CA TYR A 106 26.22 -6.93 -6.08
C TYR A 106 26.13 -7.74 -4.77
N LEU A 107 25.31 -7.28 -3.82
CA LEU A 107 24.96 -8.02 -2.61
C LEU A 107 23.79 -9.00 -2.81
N SER A 108 23.23 -9.10 -4.03
CA SER A 108 22.13 -10.02 -4.32
C SER A 108 22.48 -11.46 -3.93
N ASP A 109 21.48 -12.14 -3.39
CA ASP A 109 21.49 -13.54 -2.96
C ASP A 109 22.48 -13.88 -1.84
N LYS A 110 23.20 -12.88 -1.30
CA LYS A 110 24.02 -13.02 -0.09
C LYS A 110 23.17 -12.96 1.17
N LYS A 111 23.50 -13.83 2.13
CA LYS A 111 23.11 -13.75 3.54
C LYS A 111 24.09 -12.89 4.32
N TYR A 112 23.78 -12.56 5.57
CA TYR A 112 24.65 -11.72 6.40
C TYR A 112 26.05 -12.34 6.58
N SER A 113 26.12 -13.64 6.88
CA SER A 113 27.41 -14.36 7.05
C SER A 113 28.28 -14.39 5.78
N GLN A 114 27.69 -14.12 4.61
CA GLN A 114 28.35 -14.12 3.31
C GLN A 114 28.80 -12.71 2.87
N LEU A 115 28.50 -11.68 3.67
CA LEU A 115 29.01 -10.33 3.46
C LEU A 115 30.45 -10.23 3.96
N ASP A 116 31.23 -9.31 3.39
CA ASP A 116 32.56 -8.98 3.89
C ASP A 116 32.47 -8.34 5.29
N THR A 117 33.56 -8.42 6.05
CA THR A 117 33.63 -7.94 7.43
C THR A 117 33.31 -6.45 7.56
N ILE A 118 33.65 -5.62 6.56
CA ILE A 118 33.39 -4.18 6.58
C ILE A 118 31.88 -3.94 6.48
N THR A 119 31.21 -4.60 5.54
CA THR A 119 29.75 -4.52 5.37
C THR A 119 29.01 -5.07 6.59
N GLN A 120 29.47 -6.19 7.17
CA GLN A 120 28.91 -6.74 8.41
C GLN A 120 29.01 -5.73 9.56
N ASN A 121 30.21 -5.20 9.81
CA ASN A 121 30.45 -4.21 10.85
C ASN A 121 29.63 -2.95 10.61
N ARG A 122 29.47 -2.50 9.36
CA ARG A 122 28.64 -1.35 9.02
C ARG A 122 27.19 -1.53 9.48
N ILE A 123 26.61 -2.72 9.30
CA ILE A 123 25.26 -3.02 9.80
C ILE A 123 25.26 -2.97 11.34
N LEU A 124 26.20 -3.68 11.97
CA LEU A 124 26.28 -3.82 13.42
C LEU A 124 26.55 -2.49 14.15
N ASP A 125 27.36 -1.61 13.56
CA ASP A 125 27.76 -0.32 14.14
C ASP A 125 26.73 0.78 13.89
N THR A 126 25.81 0.57 12.95
CA THR A 126 24.72 1.51 12.72
C THR A 126 23.91 1.70 13.99
N ARG A 127 23.76 2.96 14.41
CA ARG A 127 23.00 3.32 15.62
C ARG A 127 21.53 3.58 15.31
N LEU A 128 20.63 2.91 16.00
CA LEU A 128 19.19 3.10 15.91
C LEU A 128 18.72 4.11 16.96
N ARG A 129 17.77 4.96 16.59
CA ARG A 129 17.12 5.92 17.49
C ARG A 129 15.92 5.27 18.17
N PHE A 130 15.89 5.32 19.49
CA PHE A 130 14.80 4.85 20.32
C PHE A 130 14.11 6.01 21.01
N ILE A 131 12.78 6.08 20.88
CA ILE A 131 11.94 6.88 21.76
C ILE A 131 11.46 5.93 22.86
N VAL A 132 11.96 6.13 24.07
CA VAL A 132 11.71 5.27 25.22
C VAL A 132 10.70 5.94 26.13
N PHE A 133 9.56 5.28 26.31
CA PHE A 133 8.56 5.62 27.32
C PHE A 133 8.81 4.79 28.57
N ALA A 134 8.96 5.44 29.73
CA ALA A 134 9.09 4.80 31.02
C ALA A 134 8.09 5.39 32.03
N THR A 135 7.68 4.58 33.01
CA THR A 135 6.85 5.03 34.14
C THR A 135 7.58 4.72 35.44
N ASN A 136 7.54 5.66 36.39
CA ASN A 136 8.12 5.49 37.73
C ASN A 136 7.18 4.72 38.67
N ASP A 137 5.89 4.62 38.32
CA ASP A 137 4.91 3.88 39.11
C ASP A 137 5.09 2.36 38.83
N THR A 138 5.66 1.65 39.79
CA THR A 138 5.80 0.17 39.84
C THR A 138 4.46 -0.55 40.06
N ASP A 139 3.37 0.18 40.27
CA ASP A 139 2.06 -0.41 40.49
C ASP A 139 1.43 -0.86 39.18
N ASP A 140 1.46 -2.18 39.03
CA ASP A 140 0.93 -3.04 38.01
C ASP A 140 -0.58 -2.84 37.77
N ARG A 141 -0.96 -1.69 37.22
CA ARG A 141 -2.21 -1.58 36.46
C ARG A 141 -1.90 -1.96 35.01
N SER A 142 -1.62 -3.25 34.78
CA SER A 142 -1.46 -3.88 33.46
C SER A 142 -2.45 -3.33 32.40
N GLN A 143 -3.70 -3.04 32.82
CA GLN A 143 -4.72 -2.42 31.97
C GLN A 143 -4.43 -0.97 31.55
N ILE A 144 -3.86 -0.12 32.43
CA ILE A 144 -3.48 1.26 32.09
C ILE A 144 -2.28 1.25 31.15
N LYS A 145 -1.29 0.39 31.43
CA LYS A 145 -0.14 0.18 30.54
C LYS A 145 -0.63 -0.24 29.14
N ASP A 146 -1.46 -1.28 29.03
CA ASP A 146 -1.99 -1.76 27.74
C ASP A 146 -2.80 -0.68 27.02
N ALA A 147 -3.64 0.08 27.73
CA ALA A 147 -4.37 1.20 27.14
C ALA A 147 -3.43 2.30 26.63
N PHE A 148 -2.35 2.61 27.37
CA PHE A 148 -1.35 3.60 26.99
C PHE A 148 -0.54 3.15 25.78
N THR A 149 0.01 1.93 25.79
CA THR A 149 0.82 1.41 24.66
C THR A 149 0.00 1.31 23.38
N ARG A 150 -1.27 0.90 23.46
CA ARG A 150 -2.22 0.93 22.32
C ARG A 150 -2.48 2.34 21.80
N GLU A 151 -2.62 3.32 22.69
CA GLU A 151 -2.87 4.71 22.29
C GLU A 151 -1.62 5.33 21.62
N ILE A 152 -0.42 5.04 22.12
CA ILE A 152 0.82 5.44 21.44
C ILE A 152 0.95 4.71 20.09
N PHE A 153 0.71 3.39 20.04
CA PHE A 153 0.69 2.62 18.80
C PHE A 153 -0.23 3.26 17.76
N LYS A 154 -1.44 3.66 18.19
CA LYS A 154 -2.43 4.36 17.38
C LYS A 154 -1.90 5.66 16.81
N ARG A 155 -1.34 6.53 17.64
CA ARG A 155 -0.85 7.84 17.20
C ARG A 155 0.30 7.74 16.20
N TYR A 156 1.16 6.75 16.36
CA TYR A 156 2.32 6.54 15.50
C TYR A 156 1.97 5.85 14.16
N ASN A 157 0.96 4.96 14.16
CA ASN A 157 0.52 4.26 12.95
C ASN A 157 -0.60 4.99 12.18
N LEU A 158 -1.40 5.82 12.86
CA LEU A 158 -2.42 6.65 12.22
C LEU A 158 -1.78 7.88 11.57
N GLY A 159 -1.84 7.93 10.24
CA GLY A 159 -1.36 9.10 9.49
C GLY A 159 -0.29 8.78 8.47
N ILE A 160 0.32 7.60 8.55
CA ILE A 160 1.23 7.09 7.53
C ILE A 160 0.44 6.89 6.23
N SER A 161 0.74 7.70 5.23
CA SER A 161 0.18 7.58 3.89
C SER A 161 1.34 7.26 2.94
N PRO A 162 1.34 6.11 2.23
CA PRO A 162 2.37 5.78 1.25
C PRO A 162 2.48 6.85 0.17
N LEU A 163 3.68 6.99 -0.41
CA LEU A 163 3.81 7.71 -1.68
C LEU A 163 3.00 6.99 -2.76
N ARG A 164 2.30 7.77 -3.58
CA ARG A 164 1.73 7.29 -4.84
C ARG A 164 2.87 7.00 -5.81
N LYS A 165 2.64 6.11 -6.80
CA LYS A 165 3.65 5.79 -7.82
C LYS A 165 4.22 7.04 -8.50
N GLU A 166 3.36 7.99 -8.85
CA GLU A 166 3.74 9.28 -9.43
C GLU A 166 4.69 10.09 -8.52
N GLU A 167 4.43 10.11 -7.21
CA GLU A 167 5.26 10.83 -6.23
C GLU A 167 6.63 10.16 -6.07
N VAL A 168 6.70 8.83 -6.24
CA VAL A 168 7.96 8.07 -6.25
C VAL A 168 8.77 8.41 -7.49
N PHE A 169 8.13 8.43 -8.66
CA PHE A 169 8.81 8.77 -9.91
C PHE A 169 9.31 10.21 -9.93
N LEU A 170 8.56 11.14 -9.36
CA LEU A 170 9.02 12.52 -9.20
C LEU A 170 10.34 12.58 -8.42
N ALA A 171 10.48 11.79 -7.34
CA ALA A 171 11.72 11.70 -6.58
C ALA A 171 12.83 10.99 -7.36
N ASP A 172 12.55 9.84 -7.99
CA ASP A 172 13.54 9.05 -8.73
C ASP A 172 14.15 9.81 -9.93
N TYR A 173 13.33 10.62 -10.62
CA TYR A 173 13.73 11.31 -11.84
C TYR A 173 13.97 12.82 -11.64
N LEU A 174 14.04 13.30 -10.40
CA LEU A 174 14.24 14.72 -10.11
C LEU A 174 15.49 15.30 -10.79
N HIS A 175 16.57 14.53 -10.80
CA HIS A 175 17.86 14.93 -11.38
C HIS A 175 18.20 14.13 -12.64
N ASN A 176 17.19 13.63 -13.35
CA ASN A 176 17.39 12.89 -14.59
C ASN A 176 17.27 13.85 -15.78
N ASP A 177 18.38 14.08 -16.48
CA ASP A 177 18.45 15.08 -17.56
C ASP A 177 17.47 14.79 -18.70
N LEU A 178 17.38 13.53 -19.14
CA LEU A 178 16.46 13.10 -20.20
C LEU A 178 14.99 13.38 -19.81
N ASN A 179 14.58 12.95 -18.61
CA ASN A 179 13.23 13.18 -18.10
C ASN A 179 12.92 14.68 -17.97
N ASN A 180 13.85 15.45 -17.41
CA ASN A 180 13.68 16.89 -17.21
C ASN A 180 13.62 17.65 -18.54
N TYR A 181 14.44 17.28 -19.52
CA TYR A 181 14.42 17.87 -20.85
C TYR A 181 13.06 17.68 -21.53
N PHE A 182 12.54 16.44 -21.54
CA PHE A 182 11.21 16.16 -22.08
C PHE A 182 10.12 16.96 -21.36
N LYS A 183 10.14 16.96 -20.03
CA LYS A 183 9.16 17.68 -19.20
C LYS A 183 9.18 19.18 -19.47
N ILE A 184 10.35 19.80 -19.54
CA ILE A 184 10.50 21.24 -19.81
C ILE A 184 10.00 21.58 -21.22
N ASN A 185 10.39 20.81 -22.24
CA ASN A 185 9.99 21.11 -23.62
C ASN A 185 8.49 20.89 -23.86
N LEU A 186 7.87 19.89 -23.22
CA LEU A 186 6.42 19.71 -23.22
C LEU A 186 5.69 20.89 -22.56
N LEU A 187 6.16 21.36 -21.40
CA LEU A 187 5.53 22.47 -20.69
C LEU A 187 5.72 23.83 -21.39
N LYS A 188 6.74 23.97 -22.24
CA LYS A 188 6.95 25.17 -23.07
C LYS A 188 6.02 25.22 -24.29
N ASN A 189 5.57 24.08 -24.80
CA ASN A 189 4.73 23.97 -25.99
C ASN A 189 3.39 23.31 -25.64
N ASN A 190 2.40 24.14 -25.30
CA ASN A 190 1.06 23.66 -24.92
C ASN A 190 0.38 22.86 -26.04
N ASP A 191 0.54 23.25 -27.32
CA ASP A 191 -0.06 22.55 -28.45
C ASP A 191 0.49 21.13 -28.57
N PHE A 192 1.82 20.99 -28.45
CA PHE A 192 2.47 19.67 -28.45
C PHE A 192 2.07 18.84 -27.22
N LEU A 193 1.97 19.45 -26.04
CA LEU A 193 1.49 18.76 -24.84
C LEU A 193 0.06 18.23 -25.00
N GLU A 194 -0.85 19.03 -25.57
CA GLU A 194 -2.23 18.61 -25.87
C GLU A 194 -2.27 17.51 -26.92
N GLN A 195 -1.42 17.60 -27.96
CA GLN A 195 -1.28 16.57 -28.98
C GLN A 195 -0.85 15.23 -28.37
N VAL A 196 0.23 15.21 -27.59
CA VAL A 196 0.73 14.00 -26.90
C VAL A 196 -0.34 13.44 -25.96
N SER A 197 -1.04 14.31 -25.22
CA SER A 197 -2.10 13.90 -24.30
C SER A 197 -3.30 13.28 -25.04
N SER A 198 -3.67 13.83 -26.20
CA SER A 198 -4.74 13.32 -27.05
C SER A 198 -4.41 11.96 -27.68
N ILE A 199 -3.17 11.79 -28.17
CA ILE A 199 -2.69 10.53 -28.75
C ILE A 199 -2.82 9.37 -27.76
N PHE A 200 -2.33 9.58 -26.54
CA PHE A 200 -2.30 8.53 -25.53
C PHE A 200 -3.58 8.43 -24.69
N ASP A 201 -4.66 9.13 -25.06
CA ASP A 201 -5.91 9.23 -24.27
C ASP A 201 -5.64 9.55 -22.80
N HIS A 202 -4.71 10.49 -22.56
CA HIS A 202 -4.26 10.86 -21.23
C HIS A 202 -5.27 11.79 -20.56
N LYS A 203 -6.19 11.21 -19.80
CA LYS A 203 -7.32 11.94 -19.18
C LYS A 203 -6.93 12.78 -17.97
N THR A 204 -5.76 12.55 -17.39
CA THR A 204 -5.36 13.26 -16.16
C THR A 204 -4.54 14.50 -16.48
N LYS A 205 -4.74 15.60 -15.74
CA LYS A 205 -3.96 16.84 -15.92
C LYS A 205 -2.54 16.79 -15.33
N SER A 206 -2.09 15.62 -14.86
CA SER A 206 -0.78 15.50 -14.21
C SER A 206 0.32 15.25 -15.24
N ILE A 207 1.26 16.18 -15.36
CA ILE A 207 2.44 16.01 -16.21
C ILE A 207 3.28 14.79 -15.79
N GLU A 208 3.30 14.43 -14.51
CA GLU A 208 4.08 13.29 -14.01
C GLU A 208 3.55 11.95 -14.51
N THR A 209 2.23 11.81 -14.59
CA THR A 209 1.60 10.61 -15.16
C THR A 209 1.82 10.52 -16.67
N LEU A 210 1.86 11.65 -17.38
CA LEU A 210 2.17 11.66 -18.80
C LEU A 210 3.64 11.28 -19.00
N MET A 211 4.55 11.88 -18.22
CA MET A 211 5.97 11.55 -18.24
C MET A 211 6.21 10.08 -17.91
N GLN A 212 5.42 9.47 -17.02
CA GLN A 212 5.48 8.01 -16.79
C GLN A 212 5.17 7.23 -18.07
N HIS A 213 4.13 7.62 -18.81
CA HIS A 213 3.80 6.98 -20.06
C HIS A 213 4.91 7.19 -21.12
N ILE A 214 5.43 8.41 -21.23
CA ILE A 214 6.53 8.73 -22.16
C ILE A 214 7.77 7.88 -21.85
N ARG A 215 8.20 7.80 -20.57
CA ARG A 215 9.32 6.94 -20.16
C ARG A 215 9.13 5.49 -20.59
N GLN A 216 7.91 4.97 -20.43
CA GLN A 216 7.56 3.63 -20.90
C GLN A 216 7.70 3.51 -22.42
N MET A 217 7.15 4.45 -23.18
CA MET A 217 7.21 4.44 -24.65
C MET A 217 8.64 4.49 -25.18
N LEU A 218 9.50 5.30 -24.57
CA LEU A 218 10.91 5.44 -24.97
C LEU A 218 11.71 4.14 -24.87
N VAL A 219 11.33 3.21 -23.98
CA VAL A 219 12.09 1.95 -23.77
C VAL A 219 11.32 0.69 -24.10
N LEU A 220 10.03 0.76 -24.42
CA LEU A 220 9.19 -0.43 -24.60
C LEU A 220 9.71 -1.34 -25.74
N HIS A 221 10.28 -0.78 -26.80
CA HIS A 221 10.89 -1.55 -27.89
C HIS A 221 12.12 -2.36 -27.42
N LYS A 222 12.70 -2.05 -26.27
CA LYS A 222 13.81 -2.82 -25.66
C LYS A 222 13.33 -3.94 -24.74
N ILE A 223 12.01 -4.12 -24.58
CA ILE A 223 11.39 -5.03 -23.62
C ILE A 223 10.43 -5.99 -24.36
N PRO A 224 10.60 -7.31 -24.24
CA PRO A 224 9.65 -8.28 -24.74
C PRO A 224 8.27 -8.08 -24.13
N ILE A 225 7.26 -8.05 -24.98
CA ILE A 225 5.89 -7.85 -24.55
C ILE A 225 5.43 -8.96 -23.60
N SER A 226 5.97 -10.17 -23.74
CA SER A 226 5.76 -11.28 -22.80
C SER A 226 6.08 -10.87 -21.35
N ASN A 227 7.22 -10.20 -21.13
CA ASN A 227 7.67 -9.73 -19.81
C ASN A 227 6.94 -8.47 -19.36
N PHE A 228 6.80 -7.49 -20.27
CA PHE A 228 6.06 -6.26 -20.01
C PHE A 228 4.61 -6.51 -19.55
N SER A 229 3.98 -7.57 -20.06
CA SER A 229 2.61 -7.94 -19.70
C SER A 229 2.40 -8.34 -18.23
N TYR A 230 3.47 -8.66 -17.49
CA TYR A 230 3.40 -9.06 -16.08
C TYR A 230 3.85 -7.95 -15.13
N ASP A 231 4.91 -7.21 -15.47
CA ASP A 231 5.59 -6.28 -14.55
C ASP A 231 5.71 -4.84 -15.08
N ARG A 232 4.78 -4.49 -15.99
CA ARG A 232 4.65 -3.26 -16.78
C ARG A 232 5.48 -2.04 -16.32
N ASP A 233 5.10 -1.45 -15.18
CA ASP A 233 5.70 -0.20 -14.73
C ASP A 233 7.12 -0.43 -14.19
N ASP A 234 7.33 -1.47 -13.40
CA ASP A 234 8.61 -1.69 -12.72
C ASP A 234 9.70 -2.09 -13.72
N ILE A 235 9.37 -2.93 -14.71
CA ILE A 235 10.29 -3.27 -15.79
C ILE A 235 10.58 -2.06 -16.69
N ALA A 236 9.56 -1.28 -17.08
CA ALA A 236 9.78 -0.10 -17.91
C ALA A 236 10.65 0.95 -17.21
N ASN A 237 10.42 1.19 -15.92
CA ASN A 237 11.25 2.12 -15.15
C ASN A 237 12.70 1.64 -15.02
N LYS A 238 12.92 0.34 -14.81
CA LYS A 238 14.27 -0.23 -14.78
C LYS A 238 15.02 0.04 -16.10
N TYR A 239 14.37 -0.24 -17.22
CA TYR A 239 14.96 -0.01 -18.54
C TYR A 239 15.15 1.48 -18.84
N PHE A 240 14.21 2.35 -18.45
CA PHE A 240 14.37 3.80 -18.62
C PHE A 240 15.54 4.34 -17.78
N HIS A 241 15.69 3.87 -16.54
CA HIS A 241 16.83 4.25 -15.71
C HIS A 241 18.16 3.85 -16.38
N LEU A 242 18.28 2.61 -16.85
CA LEU A 242 19.46 2.14 -17.59
C LEU A 242 19.67 2.95 -18.87
N TYR A 243 18.63 3.14 -19.68
CA TYR A 243 18.71 3.94 -20.91
C TYR A 243 19.22 5.36 -20.64
N SER A 244 18.76 5.99 -19.55
CA SER A 244 19.26 7.31 -19.15
C SER A 244 20.70 7.32 -18.63
N LEU A 245 21.24 6.18 -18.19
CA LEU A 245 22.62 6.02 -17.70
C LEU A 245 23.60 5.63 -18.80
N HIS A 246 23.27 4.65 -19.65
CA HIS A 246 24.15 4.11 -20.69
C HIS A 246 24.53 5.16 -21.72
N GLU A 247 23.54 5.90 -22.20
CA GLU A 247 23.74 6.92 -23.22
C GLU A 247 24.61 8.07 -22.68
N SER A 248 24.70 8.25 -21.35
CA SER A 248 25.55 9.28 -20.71
C SER A 248 27.04 8.91 -20.62
N ARG A 249 27.40 7.63 -20.84
CA ARG A 249 28.76 7.11 -20.63
C ARG A 249 29.62 7.00 -21.86
N ASP A 250 29.03 6.80 -23.03
CA ASP A 250 29.78 6.92 -24.26
C ASP A 250 30.21 8.39 -24.38
N LYS A 251 31.52 8.63 -24.46
CA LYS A 251 32.14 9.97 -24.55
C LYS A 251 31.66 10.80 -25.78
N LYS A 252 30.68 10.30 -26.54
CA LYS A 252 29.75 11.03 -27.40
C LYS A 252 28.45 11.24 -26.61
N GLY A 253 28.41 12.25 -25.74
CA GLY A 253 27.27 12.44 -24.82
C GLY A 253 25.91 12.37 -25.51
N VAL A 254 24.89 11.89 -24.79
CA VAL A 254 23.49 11.82 -25.25
C VAL A 254 23.09 13.11 -25.97
N ASP A 255 22.71 13.00 -27.24
CA ASP A 255 21.95 14.06 -27.88
C ASP A 255 20.47 13.95 -27.43
N ILE A 256 20.22 14.36 -26.19
CA ILE A 256 18.86 14.43 -25.61
C ILE A 256 17.92 15.21 -26.54
N PRO A 257 18.33 16.36 -27.14
CA PRO A 257 17.56 17.01 -28.20
C PRO A 257 17.19 16.09 -29.36
N SER A 258 18.12 15.27 -29.87
CA SER A 258 17.80 14.29 -30.93
C SER A 258 16.72 13.30 -30.47
N ILE A 259 16.86 12.68 -29.29
CA ILE A 259 15.85 11.74 -28.76
C ILE A 259 14.46 12.41 -28.67
N PHE A 260 14.41 13.66 -28.23
CA PHE A 260 13.17 14.43 -28.18
C PHE A 260 12.59 14.72 -29.57
N ASN A 261 13.43 15.10 -30.54
CA ASN A 261 13.02 15.35 -31.92
C ASN A 261 12.48 14.08 -32.60
N GLU A 262 13.10 12.93 -32.31
CA GLU A 262 12.63 11.63 -32.77
C GLU A 262 11.25 11.29 -32.19
N PHE A 263 11.09 11.50 -30.88
CA PHE A 263 9.79 11.34 -30.22
C PHE A 263 8.73 12.26 -30.85
N GLN A 264 9.06 13.53 -31.10
CA GLN A 264 8.16 14.49 -31.76
C GLN A 264 7.77 14.03 -33.17
N THR A 265 8.73 13.48 -33.93
CA THR A 265 8.49 12.91 -35.26
C THR A 265 7.49 11.74 -35.19
N SER A 266 7.67 10.82 -34.24
CA SER A 266 6.72 9.73 -34.03
C SER A 266 5.34 10.25 -33.63
N ILE A 267 5.24 11.22 -32.72
CA ILE A 267 3.95 11.80 -32.30
C ILE A 267 3.22 12.48 -33.47
N ASN A 268 3.95 13.18 -34.34
CA ASN A 268 3.37 13.77 -35.55
C ASN A 268 2.79 12.71 -36.49
N TYR A 269 3.51 11.61 -36.71
CA TYR A 269 3.01 10.47 -37.48
C TYR A 269 1.73 9.88 -36.86
N LEU A 270 1.75 9.65 -35.54
CA LEU A 270 0.60 9.13 -34.80
C LEU A 270 -0.62 10.07 -34.91
N SER A 271 -0.38 11.38 -34.90
CA SER A 271 -1.41 12.43 -35.03
C SER A 271 -2.06 12.43 -36.41
N GLU A 272 -1.27 12.23 -37.46
CA GLU A 272 -1.78 12.06 -38.83
C GLU A 272 -2.69 10.82 -38.91
N ILE A 273 -2.22 9.66 -38.42
CA ILE A 273 -2.99 8.42 -38.40
C ILE A 273 -4.27 8.57 -37.58
N LYS A 274 -4.22 9.24 -36.42
CA LYS A 274 -5.39 9.50 -35.59
C LYS A 274 -6.44 10.34 -36.34
N SER A 275 -6.01 11.41 -37.00
CA SER A 275 -6.89 12.26 -37.82
C SER A 275 -7.55 11.48 -38.97
N MET A 276 -6.80 10.60 -39.64
CA MET A 276 -7.35 9.71 -40.68
C MET A 276 -8.36 8.71 -40.10
N LEU A 277 -8.07 8.12 -38.94
CA LEU A 277 -8.91 7.12 -38.31
C LEU A 277 -10.22 7.72 -37.78
N ASP A 278 -10.14 8.86 -37.10
CA ASP A 278 -11.30 9.51 -36.46
C ASP A 278 -12.34 10.01 -37.50
N LYS A 279 -11.91 10.29 -38.74
CA LYS A 279 -12.83 10.60 -39.87
C LYS A 279 -13.71 9.41 -40.26
N ILE A 280 -13.26 8.17 -40.06
CA ILE A 280 -13.96 6.96 -40.50
C ILE A 280 -14.63 6.26 -39.31
N LYS A 281 -13.95 6.20 -38.17
CA LYS A 281 -14.40 5.52 -36.95
C LYS A 281 -13.98 6.33 -35.72
N PRO A 282 -14.77 7.32 -35.31
CA PRO A 282 -14.47 8.12 -34.12
C PRO A 282 -14.48 7.25 -32.86
N GLY A 283 -13.65 7.63 -31.88
CA GLY A 283 -13.53 6.89 -30.60
C GLY A 283 -12.34 5.94 -30.52
N SER A 284 -11.30 6.17 -31.33
CA SER A 284 -10.00 5.52 -31.17
C SER A 284 -9.43 5.78 -29.76
N ASN A 285 -8.79 4.76 -29.16
CA ASN A 285 -8.25 4.86 -27.79
C ASN A 285 -6.72 4.78 -27.76
N GLY A 286 -6.13 5.21 -26.64
CA GLY A 286 -4.68 5.28 -26.46
C GLY A 286 -3.94 3.96 -26.71
N PHE A 287 -4.53 2.80 -26.38
CA PHE A 287 -3.83 1.51 -26.54
C PHE A 287 -3.46 1.18 -27.99
N LEU A 288 -4.24 1.66 -28.95
CA LEU A 288 -3.93 1.51 -30.37
C LEU A 288 -2.65 2.28 -30.70
N PHE A 289 -2.54 3.51 -30.19
CA PHE A 289 -1.39 4.38 -30.41
C PHE A 289 -0.16 3.94 -29.60
N ASP A 290 -0.33 3.35 -28.41
CA ASP A 290 0.77 2.70 -27.68
C ASP A 290 1.41 1.58 -28.53
N CYS A 291 0.57 0.74 -29.15
CA CYS A 291 1.01 -0.35 -30.02
C CYS A 291 1.67 0.17 -31.30
N LEU A 292 1.13 1.24 -31.90
CA LEU A 292 1.72 1.86 -33.09
C LEU A 292 3.06 2.52 -32.78
N PHE A 293 3.16 3.27 -31.68
CA PHE A 293 4.42 3.87 -31.24
C PHE A 293 5.50 2.81 -31.03
N TRP A 294 5.15 1.72 -30.36
CA TRP A 294 6.05 0.58 -30.16
C TRP A 294 6.50 -0.02 -31.50
N ALA A 295 5.60 -0.25 -32.44
CA ALA A 295 5.93 -0.84 -33.74
C ALA A 295 6.88 0.06 -34.54
N LEU A 296 6.64 1.38 -34.57
CA LEU A 296 7.54 2.35 -35.19
C LEU A 296 8.92 2.36 -34.53
N SER A 297 8.98 2.27 -33.21
CA SER A 297 10.23 2.23 -32.45
C SER A 297 11.05 0.98 -32.78
N VAL A 298 10.40 -0.18 -32.85
CA VAL A 298 11.04 -1.45 -33.26
C VAL A 298 11.52 -1.39 -34.71
N THR A 299 10.70 -0.89 -35.64
CA THR A 299 11.14 -0.76 -37.03
C THR A 299 12.36 0.14 -37.16
N LYS A 300 12.40 1.24 -36.39
CA LYS A 300 13.53 2.14 -36.39
C LYS A 300 14.81 1.47 -35.86
N SER A 301 14.72 0.68 -34.78
CA SER A 301 15.88 -0.04 -34.24
C SER A 301 16.42 -1.10 -35.19
N GLU A 302 15.57 -1.66 -36.05
CA GLU A 302 15.95 -2.63 -37.09
C GLU A 302 16.36 -1.97 -38.43
N ASN A 303 16.51 -0.63 -38.47
CA ASN A 303 16.78 0.15 -39.70
C ASN A 303 15.76 -0.12 -40.83
N GLY A 304 14.50 -0.38 -40.47
CA GLY A 304 13.46 -0.63 -41.46
C GLY A 304 13.09 0.61 -42.28
N ASP A 305 12.61 0.36 -43.49
CA ASP A 305 12.37 1.37 -44.52
C ASP A 305 11.30 2.40 -44.10
N GLN A 306 11.77 3.62 -43.83
CA GLN A 306 10.91 4.74 -43.42
C GLN A 306 10.11 5.32 -44.60
N GLU A 307 10.56 5.16 -45.84
CA GLU A 307 9.81 5.62 -47.02
C GLU A 307 8.54 4.79 -47.20
N ILE A 308 8.65 3.46 -47.01
CA ILE A 308 7.48 2.57 -47.02
C ILE A 308 6.46 2.98 -45.96
N ILE A 309 6.89 3.19 -44.71
CA ILE A 309 6.00 3.57 -43.59
C ILE A 309 5.30 4.91 -43.84
N ASN A 310 6.00 5.86 -44.45
CA ASN A 310 5.48 7.19 -44.73
C ASN A 310 4.60 7.25 -46.00
N SER A 311 4.61 6.21 -46.83
CA SER A 311 3.79 6.13 -48.04
C SER A 311 2.28 6.17 -47.75
N ALA A 312 1.52 6.83 -48.63
CA ALA A 312 0.06 6.88 -48.53
C ALA A 312 -0.59 5.47 -48.55
N GLN A 313 0.01 4.54 -49.30
CA GLN A 313 -0.47 3.16 -49.40
C GLN A 313 -0.35 2.42 -48.07
N PHE A 314 0.79 2.55 -47.37
CA PHE A 314 0.99 1.93 -46.06
C PHE A 314 -0.01 2.49 -45.04
N LYS A 315 -0.14 3.82 -44.96
CA LYS A 315 -1.08 4.50 -44.04
C LYS A 315 -2.53 4.06 -44.28
N SER A 316 -2.97 3.97 -45.53
CA SER A 316 -4.32 3.49 -45.87
C SER A 316 -4.57 2.06 -45.42
N ARG A 317 -3.61 1.14 -45.65
CA ARG A 317 -3.69 -0.26 -45.19
C ARG A 317 -3.70 -0.35 -43.66
N LEU A 318 -2.92 0.48 -42.98
CA LEU A 318 -2.88 0.53 -41.51
C LEU A 318 -4.24 0.92 -40.92
N ILE A 319 -4.89 1.94 -41.49
CA ILE A 319 -6.24 2.38 -41.07
C ILE A 319 -7.26 1.25 -41.26
N GLN A 320 -7.25 0.57 -42.41
CA GLN A 320 -8.13 -0.58 -42.66
C GLN A 320 -7.87 -1.72 -41.66
N HIS A 321 -6.61 -2.00 -41.34
CA HIS A 321 -6.24 -2.99 -40.34
C HIS A 321 -6.81 -2.62 -38.96
N PHE A 322 -6.68 -1.37 -38.51
CA PHE A 322 -7.24 -0.92 -37.24
C PHE A 322 -8.77 -1.00 -37.18
N ILE A 323 -9.47 -0.64 -38.26
CA ILE A 323 -10.94 -0.74 -38.32
C ILE A 323 -11.39 -2.20 -38.18
N LYS A 324 -10.71 -3.12 -38.88
CA LYS A 324 -11.01 -4.57 -38.87
C LYS A 324 -10.77 -5.21 -37.51
N HIS A 325 -9.73 -4.80 -36.79
CA HIS A 325 -9.29 -5.41 -35.53
C HIS A 325 -9.54 -4.51 -34.31
N PHE A 326 -10.47 -3.57 -34.41
CA PHE A 326 -10.74 -2.57 -33.37
C PHE A 326 -11.13 -3.19 -32.02
N ASP A 327 -11.81 -4.36 -32.04
CA ASP A 327 -12.21 -5.12 -30.85
C ASP A 327 -11.01 -5.55 -29.98
N LYS A 328 -9.86 -5.76 -30.61
CA LYS A 328 -8.62 -6.17 -29.93
C LYS A 328 -8.06 -5.07 -29.04
N TYR A 329 -8.39 -3.81 -29.32
CA TYR A 329 -7.93 -2.64 -28.58
C TYR A 329 -8.89 -2.19 -27.46
N THR A 330 -9.75 -3.09 -26.97
CA THR A 330 -10.75 -2.74 -25.95
C THR A 330 -10.16 -2.23 -24.63
N MET A 331 -10.83 -1.24 -24.02
CA MET A 331 -10.54 -0.75 -22.66
C MET A 331 -10.97 -1.76 -21.58
N TYR A 332 -11.83 -2.72 -21.91
CA TYR A 332 -12.32 -3.70 -20.93
C TYR A 332 -11.24 -4.71 -20.57
N LYS A 333 -10.97 -4.84 -19.25
CA LYS A 333 -9.90 -5.70 -18.70
C LYS A 333 -8.56 -5.49 -19.44
N SER A 334 -8.30 -4.27 -19.90
CA SER A 334 -7.15 -3.92 -20.74
C SER A 334 -5.79 -4.23 -20.09
N ASN A 335 -5.76 -4.29 -18.76
CA ASN A 335 -4.56 -4.62 -17.98
C ASN A 335 -4.29 -6.13 -17.86
N LEU A 336 -5.14 -7.02 -18.39
CA LEU A 336 -4.83 -8.45 -18.40
C LEU A 336 -3.66 -8.74 -19.35
N SER A 337 -2.69 -9.54 -18.88
CA SER A 337 -1.53 -9.97 -19.67
C SER A 337 -1.93 -10.54 -21.04
N THR A 338 -3.03 -11.30 -21.11
CA THR A 338 -3.57 -11.86 -22.35
C THR A 338 -4.01 -10.78 -23.33
N HIS A 339 -4.71 -9.74 -22.87
CA HIS A 339 -5.16 -8.64 -23.72
C HIS A 339 -3.98 -7.77 -24.19
N ILE A 340 -3.00 -7.54 -23.32
CA ILE A 340 -1.76 -6.82 -23.68
C ILE A 340 -1.05 -7.58 -24.82
N LYS A 341 -0.70 -8.85 -24.61
CA LYS A 341 -0.03 -9.68 -25.63
C LYS A 341 -0.79 -9.71 -26.95
N MET A 342 -2.11 -9.81 -26.89
CA MET A 342 -2.96 -9.84 -28.08
C MET A 342 -2.82 -8.55 -28.91
N ARG A 343 -2.90 -7.36 -28.29
CA ARG A 343 -2.81 -6.07 -29.01
C ARG A 343 -1.49 -5.88 -29.74
N TYR A 344 -0.37 -6.09 -29.03
CA TYR A 344 0.96 -5.96 -29.63
C TYR A 344 1.21 -7.00 -30.72
N ARG A 345 0.68 -8.23 -30.57
CA ARG A 345 0.78 -9.24 -31.62
C ARG A 345 0.01 -8.84 -32.88
N GLN A 346 -1.14 -8.16 -32.76
CA GLN A 346 -1.88 -7.71 -33.94
C GLN A 346 -1.09 -6.69 -34.77
N ILE A 347 -0.55 -5.65 -34.12
CA ILE A 347 0.23 -4.64 -34.86
C ILE A 347 1.54 -5.22 -35.42
N ALA A 348 2.18 -6.13 -34.69
CA ALA A 348 3.38 -6.83 -35.13
C ALA A 348 3.14 -7.64 -36.42
N LEU A 349 2.00 -8.34 -36.50
CA LEU A 349 1.61 -9.09 -37.70
C LEU A 349 1.46 -8.16 -38.92
N PHE A 350 0.83 -7.00 -38.73
CA PHE A 350 0.69 -6.01 -39.80
C PHE A 350 2.06 -5.52 -40.29
N PHE A 351 2.93 -5.07 -39.38
CA PHE A 351 4.24 -4.54 -39.75
C PHE A 351 5.13 -5.62 -40.40
N SER A 352 5.13 -6.85 -39.87
CA SER A 352 5.92 -7.96 -40.44
C SER A 352 5.51 -8.27 -41.89
N GLN A 353 4.21 -8.17 -42.21
CA GLN A 353 3.70 -8.38 -43.57
C GLN A 353 4.08 -7.25 -44.53
N GLN A 354 4.36 -6.04 -44.03
CA GLN A 354 4.69 -4.88 -44.88
C GLN A 354 6.20 -4.64 -45.03
N LEU A 355 7.02 -4.99 -44.02
CA LEU A 355 8.42 -4.53 -43.92
C LEU A 355 9.47 -5.65 -44.00
N ASN A 356 9.06 -6.89 -44.30
CA ASN A 356 9.95 -8.03 -44.52
C ASN A 356 10.94 -8.32 -43.37
N PHE A 357 10.55 -8.06 -42.12
CA PHE A 357 11.29 -8.49 -40.93
C PHE A 357 10.35 -8.96 -39.81
N SER A 358 10.87 -9.76 -38.88
CA SER A 358 10.07 -10.42 -37.83
C SER A 358 10.09 -9.65 -36.51
N PHE A 359 8.92 -9.52 -35.88
CA PHE A 359 8.76 -8.94 -34.55
C PHE A 359 8.81 -9.96 -33.40
N GLU A 360 9.06 -11.25 -33.68
CA GLU A 360 8.92 -12.32 -32.69
C GLU A 360 9.87 -12.15 -31.49
N GLU A 361 11.09 -11.66 -31.71
CA GLU A 361 12.06 -11.38 -30.63
C GLU A 361 11.53 -10.34 -29.63
N TYR A 362 10.80 -9.33 -30.12
CA TYR A 362 10.18 -8.28 -29.33
C TYR A 362 8.86 -8.71 -28.67
N LEU A 363 8.26 -9.82 -29.09
CA LEU A 363 7.01 -10.35 -28.51
C LEU A 363 7.29 -11.37 -27.40
N SER A 364 8.14 -12.37 -27.67
CA SER A 364 8.34 -13.53 -26.79
C SER A 364 9.67 -13.51 -26.04
N GLY A 365 10.71 -12.87 -26.59
CA GLY A 365 12.05 -12.80 -26.02
C GLY A 365 12.76 -14.16 -26.07
N THR A 366 13.59 -14.37 -27.09
CA THR A 366 14.50 -15.52 -27.20
C THR A 366 15.64 -15.46 -26.16
N ILE A 367 16.51 -16.47 -26.15
CA ILE A 367 17.71 -16.56 -25.28
C ILE A 367 18.57 -15.29 -25.35
N ASN A 368 18.59 -14.58 -26.48
CA ASN A 368 19.31 -13.31 -26.66
C ASN A 368 18.77 -12.18 -25.78
N PHE A 369 17.45 -12.10 -25.55
CA PHE A 369 16.91 -11.15 -24.58
C PHE A 369 17.36 -11.47 -23.15
N LYS A 370 17.44 -12.76 -22.76
CA LYS A 370 17.95 -13.15 -21.44
C LYS A 370 19.45 -12.87 -21.29
N LYS A 371 20.24 -13.07 -22.35
CA LYS A 371 21.66 -12.73 -22.39
C LYS A 371 21.89 -11.22 -22.35
N ALA A 372 21.14 -10.45 -23.15
CA ALA A 372 21.12 -9.00 -23.09
C ALA A 372 20.68 -8.52 -21.70
N GLN A 373 19.63 -9.10 -21.12
CA GLN A 373 19.19 -8.78 -19.77
C GLN A 373 20.24 -9.13 -18.70
N GLN A 374 21.02 -10.19 -18.89
CA GLN A 374 22.15 -10.55 -18.04
C GLN A 374 23.30 -9.56 -18.21
N SER A 375 23.74 -9.26 -19.43
CA SER A 375 24.80 -8.26 -19.71
C SER A 375 24.40 -6.85 -19.26
N PHE A 376 23.16 -6.42 -19.53
CA PHE A 376 22.54 -5.18 -18.99
C PHE A 376 22.49 -5.16 -17.44
N THR A 377 22.63 -6.31 -16.77
CA THR A 377 22.67 -6.40 -15.30
C THR A 377 24.04 -6.69 -14.71
N THR A 378 25.05 -7.07 -15.50
CA THR A 378 26.37 -7.46 -14.98
C THR A 378 27.52 -6.66 -15.58
N GLU A 379 27.46 -6.27 -16.85
CA GLU A 379 28.53 -5.53 -17.55
C GLU A 379 28.25 -4.02 -17.65
N ASP A 380 26.97 -3.67 -17.50
CA ASP A 380 26.42 -2.36 -17.86
C ASP A 380 26.05 -1.49 -16.64
N LEU A 381 25.79 -2.14 -15.50
CA LEU A 381 25.83 -1.45 -14.22
C LEU A 381 27.27 -0.99 -14.04
N PRO A 382 27.51 0.27 -13.64
CA PRO A 382 28.88 0.69 -13.39
C PRO A 382 29.58 -0.34 -12.50
N ASP A 383 30.87 -0.57 -12.76
CA ASP A 383 31.85 -1.04 -11.76
C ASP A 383 31.96 -0.08 -10.54
N PHE A 384 30.90 0.65 -10.23
CA PHE A 384 30.65 1.20 -8.92
C PHE A 384 30.09 0.06 -8.05
N ALA A 385 30.95 -0.91 -7.73
CA ALA A 385 31.15 -1.09 -6.30
C ALA A 385 31.58 0.32 -5.84
N PRO A 386 30.79 1.06 -5.04
CA PRO A 386 31.31 2.31 -4.50
C PRO A 386 32.69 1.96 -3.97
N GLU A 387 33.74 2.66 -4.42
CA GLU A 387 35.09 2.47 -3.85
C GLU A 387 34.86 2.35 -2.34
N GLU A 388 35.39 1.32 -1.70
CA GLU A 388 35.08 0.98 -0.31
C GLU A 388 35.26 2.19 0.65
N SER A 389 36.00 3.21 0.18
CA SER A 389 36.23 4.55 0.74
C SER A 389 35.05 5.55 0.70
N ASN A 390 34.05 5.39 -0.17
CA ASN A 390 33.02 6.41 -0.46
C ASN A 390 31.66 6.15 0.19
N ILE A 391 31.49 5.07 0.97
CA ILE A 391 30.27 4.93 1.77
C ILE A 391 30.40 5.82 3.00
N THR A 392 30.08 7.11 2.84
CA THR A 392 30.16 8.14 3.88
C THR A 392 29.62 7.61 5.20
N ILE A 393 30.44 7.72 6.25
CA ILE A 393 30.02 7.39 7.62
C ILE A 393 29.08 8.52 8.03
N PHE A 394 27.78 8.24 8.11
CA PHE A 394 26.82 9.19 8.65
C PHE A 394 27.11 9.34 10.14
N THR A 395 27.76 10.44 10.52
CA THR A 395 27.87 10.82 11.92
C THR A 395 26.47 11.11 12.44
N LYS A 396 25.89 10.15 13.17
CA LYS A 396 24.56 10.34 13.76
C LYS A 396 24.66 11.29 14.93
N ALA A 397 24.31 12.56 14.70
CA ALA A 397 24.10 13.53 15.77
C ALA A 397 22.81 13.22 16.55
N GLU A 398 22.77 13.61 17.83
CA GLU A 398 21.51 13.63 18.58
C GLU A 398 20.51 14.60 17.91
N PRO A 399 19.19 14.34 17.98
CA PRO A 399 18.21 15.24 17.40
C PRO A 399 18.28 16.63 18.07
N THR A 400 18.31 17.68 17.26
CA THR A 400 18.19 19.05 17.76
C THR A 400 16.73 19.33 18.12
N LYS A 401 16.48 19.98 19.26
CA LYS A 401 15.13 20.38 19.67
C LYS A 401 14.88 21.83 19.24
N TYR A 402 13.76 22.06 18.57
CA TYR A 402 13.27 23.40 18.24
C TYR A 402 11.82 23.51 18.65
N THR A 403 11.42 24.65 19.22
CA THR A 403 10.00 24.89 19.48
C THR A 403 9.24 25.09 18.18
N VAL A 404 7.92 24.89 18.20
CA VAL A 404 7.06 25.20 17.05
C VAL A 404 7.25 26.65 16.59
N THR A 405 7.36 27.60 17.52
CA THR A 405 7.62 29.01 17.20
C THR A 405 8.96 29.20 16.48
N ASP A 406 10.04 28.56 16.94
CA ASP A 406 11.37 28.68 16.30
C ASP A 406 11.35 28.24 14.83
N ILE A 407 10.66 27.14 14.55
CA ILE A 407 10.53 26.62 13.17
C ILE A 407 9.71 27.58 12.31
N ILE A 408 8.61 28.12 12.84
CA ILE A 408 7.76 29.08 12.11
C ILE A 408 8.57 30.34 11.77
N ASP A 409 9.36 30.85 12.70
CA ASP A 409 10.19 32.02 12.45
C ASP A 409 11.28 31.77 11.41
N ARG A 410 11.87 30.56 11.38
CA ARG A 410 12.78 30.15 10.30
C ARG A 410 12.08 30.07 8.95
N MET A 411 10.86 29.54 8.90
CA MET A 411 10.04 29.48 7.69
C MET A 411 9.69 30.87 7.15
N ARG A 412 9.34 31.81 8.03
CA ARG A 412 9.07 33.21 7.66
C ARG A 412 10.30 33.92 7.10
N LYS A 413 11.49 33.62 7.65
CA LYS A 413 12.78 34.18 7.21
C LYS A 413 13.36 33.49 5.96
N GLY A 414 12.64 32.54 5.34
CA GLY A 414 13.13 31.81 4.17
C GLY A 414 14.31 30.87 4.46
N ARG A 415 14.53 30.49 5.74
CA ARG A 415 15.60 29.57 6.16
C ARG A 415 15.15 28.12 6.27
N PHE A 416 13.92 27.82 5.84
CA PHE A 416 13.33 26.50 5.95
C PHE A 416 12.48 26.21 4.70
N ASP A 417 13.01 25.42 3.79
CA ASP A 417 12.30 24.96 2.60
C ASP A 417 11.36 23.80 2.98
N LEU A 418 10.10 24.15 3.20
CA LEU A 418 9.05 23.21 3.57
C LEU A 418 8.66 22.27 2.42
N ARG A 419 8.83 22.68 1.16
CA ARG A 419 8.28 21.99 -0.01
C ARG A 419 9.29 21.92 -1.15
N PRO A 420 10.42 21.23 -0.96
CA PRO A 420 11.35 20.97 -2.05
C PRO A 420 10.68 20.18 -3.19
N PRO A 421 11.25 20.19 -4.41
CA PRO A 421 10.58 19.71 -5.62
C PRO A 421 10.14 18.24 -5.61
N TYR A 422 10.79 17.37 -4.83
CA TYR A 422 10.42 15.95 -4.69
C TYR A 422 9.26 15.69 -3.72
N GLN A 423 8.86 16.69 -2.92
CA GLN A 423 7.80 16.49 -1.95
C GLN A 423 6.41 16.38 -2.58
N ARG A 424 5.57 15.55 -1.95
CA ARG A 424 4.17 15.43 -2.36
C ARG A 424 3.30 16.60 -1.91
N GLY A 425 2.12 16.70 -2.51
CA GLY A 425 1.08 17.64 -2.08
C GLY A 425 0.55 17.37 -0.66
N GLU A 426 -0.24 18.30 -0.15
CA GLU A 426 -0.94 18.13 1.13
C GLU A 426 -2.06 17.09 1.01
N VAL A 427 -1.87 15.91 1.64
CA VAL A 427 -2.78 14.75 1.56
C VAL A 427 -3.38 14.37 2.91
N MET A 428 -2.84 14.89 4.02
CA MET A 428 -3.36 14.58 5.35
C MET A 428 -4.70 15.28 5.59
N ASN A 429 -5.75 14.50 5.90
CA ASN A 429 -7.08 15.03 6.18
C ASN A 429 -7.18 15.70 7.57
N ILE A 430 -8.30 16.41 7.80
CA ILE A 430 -8.53 17.16 9.06
C ILE A 430 -8.55 16.24 10.29
N ALA A 431 -9.10 15.02 10.20
CA ALA A 431 -9.14 14.09 11.32
C ALA A 431 -7.72 13.67 11.77
N LYS A 432 -6.85 13.28 10.82
CA LYS A 432 -5.44 12.96 11.09
C LYS A 432 -4.66 14.19 11.60
N ALA A 433 -4.89 15.36 11.00
CA ALA A 433 -4.29 16.60 11.47
C ALA A 433 -4.73 16.97 12.89
N SER A 434 -6.00 16.73 13.25
CA SER A 434 -6.51 16.97 14.61
C SER A 434 -5.88 16.03 15.62
N SER A 435 -5.68 14.75 15.27
CA SER A 435 -4.97 13.78 16.11
C SER A 435 -3.51 14.19 16.38
N LEU A 436 -2.83 14.78 15.38
CA LEU A 436 -1.50 15.35 15.57
C LEU A 436 -1.51 16.51 16.58
N ILE A 437 -2.43 17.48 16.42
CA ILE A 437 -2.55 18.61 17.36
C ILE A 437 -2.92 18.13 18.76
N GLU A 438 -3.79 17.13 18.88
CA GLU A 438 -4.13 16.51 20.16
C GLU A 438 -2.90 15.87 20.82
N SER A 439 -2.04 15.20 20.04
CA SER A 439 -0.80 14.61 20.55
C SER A 439 0.14 15.67 21.12
N ILE A 440 0.26 16.82 20.44
CA ILE A 440 1.01 17.99 20.91
C ILE A 440 0.44 18.52 22.23
N LEU A 441 -0.88 18.65 22.33
CA LEU A 441 -1.56 19.13 23.55
C LEU A 441 -1.41 18.18 24.74
N LEU A 442 -1.28 16.88 24.46
CA LEU A 442 -1.02 15.82 25.44
C LEU A 442 0.48 15.67 25.78
N GLY A 443 1.38 16.43 25.15
CA GLY A 443 2.83 16.32 25.38
C GLY A 443 3.45 15.02 24.84
N ILE A 444 2.74 14.29 23.97
CA ILE A 444 3.24 13.06 23.37
C ILE A 444 4.25 13.43 22.29
N LYS A 445 5.49 12.94 22.40
CA LYS A 445 6.49 13.11 21.34
C LYS A 445 5.94 12.57 20.02
N ILE A 446 6.14 13.33 18.94
CA ILE A 446 5.81 12.88 17.59
C ILE A 446 7.09 12.35 16.93
N HIS A 447 6.96 11.69 15.78
CA HIS A 447 8.13 11.36 14.97
C HIS A 447 9.04 12.60 14.77
N PRO A 448 10.35 12.45 14.60
CA PRO A 448 11.23 13.56 14.26
C PRO A 448 10.93 14.08 12.85
N ILE A 449 11.30 15.33 12.58
CA ILE A 449 11.34 15.91 11.23
C ILE A 449 12.76 15.70 10.71
N PHE A 450 12.89 15.19 9.49
CA PHE A 450 14.20 15.02 8.85
C PHE A 450 14.43 16.20 7.92
N VAL A 451 15.60 16.84 8.06
CA VAL A 451 15.99 17.97 7.23
C VAL A 451 17.39 17.77 6.67
N PHE A 452 17.59 18.23 5.43
CA PHE A 452 18.90 18.42 4.85
C PHE A 452 19.33 19.87 5.07
N VAL A 453 20.46 20.06 5.77
CA VAL A 453 21.01 21.40 6.03
C VAL A 453 22.01 21.71 4.94
N ARG A 454 21.62 22.59 4.03
CA ARG A 454 22.45 23.02 2.90
C ARG A 454 23.61 23.90 3.36
N LYS A 455 24.63 24.06 2.52
CA LYS A 455 25.78 24.95 2.77
C LYS A 455 25.41 26.40 3.03
N ASP A 456 24.30 26.88 2.49
CA ASP A 456 23.79 28.24 2.72
C ASP A 456 22.91 28.37 3.99
N GLY A 457 22.82 27.30 4.77
CA GLY A 457 22.12 27.25 6.05
C GLY A 457 20.60 27.08 5.95
N VAL A 458 20.06 26.82 4.75
CA VAL A 458 18.63 26.53 4.58
C VAL A 458 18.33 25.08 4.99
N PHE A 459 17.24 24.91 5.74
CA PHE A 459 16.74 23.62 6.19
C PHE A 459 15.74 23.09 5.15
N GLU A 460 16.16 22.14 4.33
CA GLU A 460 15.31 21.50 3.33
C GLU A 460 14.59 20.29 3.94
N VAL A 461 13.27 20.24 3.89
CA VAL A 461 12.50 19.13 4.50
C VAL A 461 12.58 17.86 3.67
N ILE A 462 13.18 16.82 4.27
CA ILE A 462 13.17 15.45 3.74
C ILE A 462 11.89 14.73 4.19
N ASP A 463 11.60 14.71 5.49
CA ASP A 463 10.38 14.07 6.03
C ASP A 463 9.75 14.92 7.12
N GLY A 464 8.42 14.90 7.20
CA GLY A 464 7.66 15.66 8.21
C GLY A 464 6.86 16.84 7.66
N GLN A 465 6.91 17.09 6.34
CA GLN A 465 6.12 18.15 5.69
C GLN A 465 4.64 18.15 6.10
N GLN A 466 3.97 16.99 6.08
CA GLN A 466 2.53 16.92 6.39
C GLN A 466 2.22 17.31 7.85
N ARG A 467 3.16 17.04 8.76
CA ARG A 467 3.05 17.38 10.18
C ARG A 467 3.19 18.89 10.36
N LEU A 468 4.24 19.47 9.77
CA LEU A 468 4.48 20.91 9.77
C LEU A 468 3.33 21.70 9.11
N LEU A 469 2.85 21.28 7.93
CA LEU A 469 1.71 21.90 7.26
C LEU A 469 0.43 21.86 8.10
N SER A 470 0.25 20.84 8.92
CA SER A 470 -0.94 20.73 9.77
C SER A 470 -0.82 21.58 11.03
N ILE A 471 0.39 21.73 11.58
CA ILE A 471 0.66 22.70 12.65
C ILE A 471 0.41 24.12 12.13
N LEU A 472 1.03 24.49 11.00
CA LEU A 472 0.81 25.78 10.33
C LEU A 472 -0.67 26.01 9.99
N GLY A 473 -1.33 24.99 9.43
CA GLY A 473 -2.74 25.03 9.09
C GLY A 473 -3.63 25.27 10.29
N TYR A 474 -3.35 24.66 11.45
CA TYR A 474 -4.12 24.89 12.67
C TYR A 474 -3.88 26.28 13.26
N LEU A 475 -2.63 26.73 13.30
CA LEU A 475 -2.23 28.04 13.81
C LEU A 475 -2.68 29.19 12.87
N GLY A 476 -2.95 28.89 11.60
CA GLY A 476 -3.28 29.89 10.59
C GLY A 476 -2.05 30.66 10.10
N GLU A 477 -0.88 30.02 10.16
CA GLU A 477 0.43 30.61 9.86
C GLU A 477 0.83 30.47 8.39
N GLN A 478 1.64 31.40 7.92
CA GLN A 478 2.19 31.42 6.56
C GLN A 478 3.65 30.96 6.57
N TYR A 479 4.10 30.39 5.45
CA TYR A 479 5.50 30.06 5.21
C TYR A 479 5.95 30.64 3.86
N LEU A 480 7.24 30.90 3.72
CA LEU A 480 7.84 31.35 2.46
C LEU A 480 8.15 30.14 1.59
N ASN A 481 7.72 30.14 0.33
CA ASN A 481 8.10 29.11 -0.64
C ASN A 481 9.49 29.42 -1.26
N PRO A 482 10.11 28.47 -1.99
CA PRO A 482 11.42 28.69 -2.63
C PRO A 482 11.45 29.86 -3.63
N GLN A 483 10.30 30.31 -4.13
CA GLN A 483 10.16 31.46 -5.03
C GLN A 483 9.98 32.79 -4.27
N GLY A 484 10.11 32.80 -2.94
CA GLY A 484 9.96 33.99 -2.12
C GLY A 484 8.51 34.46 -1.92
N LYS A 485 7.51 33.62 -2.23
CA LYS A 485 6.08 33.92 -2.07
C LYS A 485 5.53 33.27 -0.81
N TYR A 486 4.70 34.02 -0.07
CA TYR A 486 3.99 33.49 1.08
C TYR A 486 2.87 32.53 0.65
N GLU A 487 2.88 31.34 1.24
CA GLU A 487 1.85 30.31 1.07
C GLU A 487 1.21 29.94 2.42
N ARG A 488 0.05 29.30 2.33
CA ARG A 488 -0.70 28.74 3.47
C ARG A 488 -1.00 27.28 3.21
N SER A 489 -1.16 26.51 4.28
CA SER A 489 -1.74 25.16 4.19
C SER A 489 -3.13 25.22 3.53
N LYS A 490 -3.49 24.19 2.77
CA LYS A 490 -4.85 24.00 2.23
C LYS A 490 -5.90 23.87 3.34
N LYS A 491 -5.48 23.56 4.56
CA LYS A 491 -6.31 23.44 5.76
C LYS A 491 -6.17 24.67 6.67
N ASN A 492 -5.85 25.85 6.13
CA ASN A 492 -5.66 27.06 6.91
C ASN A 492 -6.86 27.35 7.85
N LYS A 493 -6.57 27.52 9.14
CA LYS A 493 -7.52 27.74 10.24
C LYS A 493 -8.58 26.64 10.40
N PHE A 494 -8.22 25.38 10.19
CA PHE A 494 -9.15 24.28 10.42
C PHE A 494 -9.54 24.15 11.91
N ARG A 495 -10.71 23.55 12.17
CA ARG A 495 -11.20 23.24 13.52
C ARG A 495 -10.89 21.80 13.90
N LEU A 496 -10.55 21.56 15.16
CA LEU A 496 -10.25 20.23 15.66
C LEU A 496 -11.45 19.28 15.48
N ASN A 497 -11.18 18.07 14.98
CA ASN A 497 -12.15 16.97 14.91
C ASN A 497 -11.69 15.86 15.87
N LEU A 498 -12.21 15.88 17.09
CA LEU A 498 -11.83 15.02 18.22
C LEU A 498 -13.02 14.26 18.83
N HIS A 499 -14.07 13.98 18.04
CA HIS A 499 -15.27 13.25 18.51
C HIS A 499 -14.94 11.89 19.16
N SER A 500 -13.88 11.22 18.71
CA SER A 500 -13.36 9.96 19.25
C SER A 500 -11.95 10.10 19.86
N GLY A 501 -11.53 11.34 20.13
CA GLY A 501 -10.25 11.67 20.76
C GLY A 501 -10.28 11.55 22.28
N MET A 502 -9.15 11.84 22.91
CA MET A 502 -9.02 11.93 24.37
C MET A 502 -9.45 13.30 24.89
N LEU A 503 -9.23 14.36 24.10
CA LEU A 503 -9.56 15.75 24.43
C LEU A 503 -10.86 16.18 23.72
N THR A 504 -11.95 15.44 23.96
CA THR A 504 -13.25 15.67 23.30
C THR A 504 -13.83 17.06 23.61
N GLU A 505 -13.45 17.67 24.73
CA GLU A 505 -13.81 19.03 25.13
C GLU A 505 -13.17 20.13 24.24
N LEU A 506 -12.16 19.77 23.45
CA LEU A 506 -11.54 20.65 22.47
C LEU A 506 -12.08 20.44 21.05
N ASN A 507 -13.02 19.51 20.88
CA ASN A 507 -13.66 19.25 19.58
C ASN A 507 -14.32 20.53 19.02
N ASN A 508 -14.20 20.72 17.71
CA ASN A 508 -14.65 21.88 16.94
C ASN A 508 -14.04 23.24 17.35
N LYS A 509 -13.02 23.29 18.22
CA LYS A 509 -12.29 24.54 18.53
C LYS A 509 -11.23 24.85 17.47
N SER A 510 -11.16 26.12 17.05
CA SER A 510 -9.99 26.66 16.32
C SER A 510 -8.90 27.09 17.31
N PHE A 511 -7.70 27.36 16.81
CA PHE A 511 -6.60 27.84 17.64
C PHE A 511 -6.96 29.11 18.43
N GLU A 512 -7.69 30.06 17.83
CA GLU A 512 -8.08 31.30 18.51
C GLU A 512 -9.00 31.04 19.72
N ARG A 513 -9.82 29.98 19.66
CA ARG A 513 -10.79 29.59 20.69
C ARG A 513 -10.21 28.68 21.78
N LEU A 514 -8.93 28.36 21.74
CA LEU A 514 -8.26 27.64 22.83
C LEU A 514 -7.97 28.57 24.01
N SER A 515 -7.81 27.98 25.20
CA SER A 515 -7.24 28.69 26.35
C SER A 515 -5.78 29.06 26.10
N ASP A 516 -5.29 30.12 26.74
CA ASP A 516 -3.91 30.57 26.55
C ASP A 516 -2.87 29.54 27.01
N ALA A 517 -3.23 28.71 28.00
CA ALA A 517 -2.42 27.56 28.39
C ALA A 517 -2.25 26.55 27.23
N ASN A 518 -3.34 26.20 26.54
CA ASN A 518 -3.30 25.28 25.39
C ASN A 518 -2.59 25.91 24.18
N LYS A 519 -2.74 27.21 23.95
CA LYS A 519 -1.99 27.93 22.90
C LYS A 519 -0.48 27.85 23.15
N ARG A 520 -0.05 28.18 24.37
CA ARG A 520 1.35 28.09 24.79
C ARG A 520 1.90 26.67 24.70
N LYS A 521 1.11 25.65 25.07
CA LYS A 521 1.50 24.24 24.88
C LYS A 521 1.84 23.92 23.43
N ILE A 522 1.04 24.39 22.47
CA ILE A 522 1.30 24.14 21.05
C ILE A 522 2.52 24.93 20.57
N GLN A 523 2.62 26.21 20.92
CA GLN A 523 3.70 27.10 20.46
C GLN A 523 5.08 26.71 21.01
N ASN A 524 5.12 26.25 22.26
CA ASN A 524 6.35 25.87 22.96
C ASN A 524 6.61 24.36 22.88
N PHE A 525 5.87 23.61 22.06
CA PHE A 525 6.10 22.19 21.91
C PHE A 525 7.44 21.95 21.19
N ASP A 526 8.29 21.10 21.78
CA ASP A 526 9.57 20.74 21.20
C ASP A 526 9.41 19.72 20.07
N LEU A 527 9.87 20.11 18.89
CA LEU A 527 10.00 19.25 17.72
C LEU A 527 11.44 18.76 17.61
N ASN A 528 11.61 17.43 17.62
CA ASN A 528 12.89 16.80 17.35
C ASN A 528 13.21 16.90 15.84
N ILE A 529 14.33 17.53 15.50
CA ILE A 529 14.83 17.70 14.14
C ILE A 529 16.09 16.85 13.97
N ILE A 530 16.09 15.95 12.99
CA ILE A 530 17.27 15.20 12.56
C ILE A 530 17.88 15.97 11.40
N GLU A 531 19.06 16.54 11.64
CA GLU A 531 19.80 17.36 10.68
C GLU A 531 20.84 16.51 9.96
N ILE A 532 20.72 16.41 8.63
CA ILE A 532 21.73 15.82 7.75
C ILE A 532 22.45 16.98 7.09
N LYS A 533 23.70 17.23 7.47
CA LYS A 533 24.45 18.38 6.98
C LYS A 533 25.16 18.06 5.67
N GLU A 534 24.98 18.92 4.67
CA GLU A 534 25.68 18.85 3.38
C GLU A 534 27.20 18.93 3.55
N SER A 535 27.68 19.71 4.53
CA SER A 535 29.11 19.85 4.84
C SER A 535 29.79 18.55 5.23
N GLU A 536 29.02 17.61 5.79
CA GLU A 536 29.49 16.29 6.22
C GLU A 536 29.19 15.20 5.17
N ASN A 537 28.31 15.50 4.21
CA ASN A 537 27.74 14.50 3.29
C ASN A 537 27.54 15.08 1.87
N ALA A 538 28.62 15.46 1.20
CA ALA A 538 28.55 16.15 -0.10
C ALA A 538 27.86 15.36 -1.23
N THR A 539 27.87 14.03 -1.17
CA THR A 539 27.25 13.14 -2.16
C THR A 539 25.83 12.71 -1.77
N PHE A 540 25.33 13.14 -0.60
CA PHE A 540 24.01 12.77 -0.13
C PHE A 540 22.91 13.44 -0.96
N ARG A 541 21.87 12.66 -1.27
CA ARG A 541 20.74 13.10 -2.08
C ARG A 541 19.46 13.01 -1.26
N SER A 542 18.90 14.17 -0.89
CA SER A 542 17.73 14.30 -0.02
C SER A 542 16.52 13.50 -0.51
N GLU A 543 16.26 13.51 -1.82
CA GLU A 543 15.14 12.81 -2.43
C GLU A 543 15.23 11.29 -2.30
N GLU A 544 16.44 10.74 -2.19
CA GLU A 544 16.65 9.30 -1.98
C GLU A 544 16.22 8.88 -0.57
N LEU A 545 16.63 9.64 0.45
CA LEU A 545 16.19 9.37 1.81
C LEU A 545 14.68 9.62 1.95
N PHE A 546 14.14 10.68 1.34
CA PHE A 546 12.69 10.91 1.28
C PHE A 546 11.96 9.68 0.73
N LYS A 547 12.42 9.14 -0.41
CA LYS A 547 11.88 7.92 -1.00
C LYS A 547 11.99 6.76 -0.01
N ARG A 548 13.17 6.50 0.57
CA ARG A 548 13.39 5.35 1.47
C ARG A 548 12.52 5.40 2.73
N LEU A 549 12.28 6.60 3.28
CA LEU A 549 11.41 6.80 4.43
C LEU A 549 9.91 6.65 4.09
N ASN A 550 9.49 7.07 2.88
CA ASN A 550 8.06 7.20 2.53
C ASN A 550 7.55 6.18 1.49
N TYR A 551 8.43 5.41 0.85
CA TYR A 551 8.11 4.43 -0.18
C TYR A 551 7.93 3.01 0.37
N LYS A 552 6.94 2.30 -0.16
CA LYS A 552 6.48 1.00 0.33
C LYS A 552 6.32 0.96 1.87
N PRO A 553 5.72 1.95 2.56
CA PRO A 553 5.33 1.72 3.93
C PRO A 553 4.29 0.61 3.88
N TYR A 554 4.29 -0.26 4.89
CA TYR A 554 3.27 -1.29 5.04
C TYR A 554 2.27 -0.75 6.06
N PRO A 555 1.42 0.26 5.75
CA PRO A 555 0.51 0.79 6.74
C PRO A 555 -0.49 -0.29 7.16
N ILE A 556 -1.06 -0.12 8.35
CA ILE A 556 -2.20 -0.91 8.79
C ILE A 556 -3.39 -0.47 7.95
N LYS A 557 -4.00 -1.43 7.25
CA LYS A 557 -5.14 -1.14 6.38
C LYS A 557 -6.34 -0.74 7.24
N PRO A 558 -7.01 0.40 6.96
CA PRO A 558 -8.24 0.73 7.67
C PRO A 558 -9.31 -0.36 7.50
N ASN A 559 -10.09 -0.62 8.55
CA ASN A 559 -11.16 -1.62 8.56
C ASN A 559 -10.68 -3.06 8.25
N SER A 560 -9.44 -3.41 8.63
CA SER A 560 -8.93 -4.78 8.65
C SER A 560 -8.75 -5.27 10.08
N PHE A 561 -8.51 -6.57 10.28
CA PHE A 561 -8.23 -7.06 11.63
C PHE A 561 -6.91 -6.54 12.19
N GLU A 562 -5.88 -6.28 11.36
CA GLU A 562 -4.66 -5.59 11.82
C GLU A 562 -4.98 -4.24 12.47
N TYR A 563 -6.01 -3.54 11.98
CA TYR A 563 -6.52 -2.30 12.57
C TYR A 563 -7.27 -2.60 13.87
N TRP A 564 -8.28 -3.47 13.83
CA TRP A 564 -9.11 -3.75 15.01
C TRP A 564 -8.32 -4.36 16.17
N ASN A 565 -7.34 -5.21 15.91
CA ASN A 565 -6.48 -5.84 16.93
C ASN A 565 -5.79 -4.81 17.82
N ALA A 566 -5.45 -3.65 17.25
CA ALA A 566 -4.84 -2.55 17.99
C ALA A 566 -5.86 -1.61 18.63
N TYR A 567 -6.98 -1.32 17.96
CA TYR A 567 -7.86 -0.19 18.30
C TYR A 567 -9.21 -0.58 18.91
N ALA A 568 -9.69 -1.80 18.68
CA ALA A 568 -10.94 -2.26 19.26
C ALA A 568 -10.74 -2.66 20.72
N ASN A 569 -11.87 -2.87 21.42
CA ASN A 569 -11.85 -3.33 22.80
C ASN A 569 -11.07 -4.67 22.94
N PRO A 570 -10.12 -4.77 23.90
CA PRO A 570 -9.30 -5.97 24.08
C PRO A 570 -10.09 -7.26 24.31
N ASP A 571 -11.22 -7.19 25.04
CA ASP A 571 -12.04 -8.36 25.33
C ASP A 571 -12.67 -8.92 24.05
N ILE A 572 -13.18 -8.04 23.17
CA ILE A 572 -13.70 -8.44 21.85
C ILE A 572 -12.60 -9.17 21.05
N ILE A 573 -11.40 -8.58 20.98
CA ILE A 573 -10.28 -9.14 20.21
C ILE A 573 -9.84 -10.49 20.78
N LYS A 574 -9.77 -10.60 22.11
CA LYS A 574 -9.45 -11.84 22.80
C LYS A 574 -10.47 -12.93 22.49
N SER A 575 -11.77 -12.64 22.63
CA SER A 575 -12.83 -13.59 22.34
C SER A 575 -12.86 -14.05 20.88
N ILE A 576 -12.60 -13.15 19.91
CA ILE A 576 -12.48 -13.54 18.49
C ILE A 576 -11.32 -14.53 18.28
N LYS A 577 -10.16 -14.27 18.90
CA LYS A 577 -8.99 -15.17 18.82
C LYS A 577 -9.26 -16.52 19.49
N GLU A 578 -9.94 -16.53 20.64
CA GLU A 578 -10.34 -17.76 21.36
C GLU A 578 -11.27 -18.64 20.51
N ILE A 579 -12.25 -18.06 19.79
CA ILE A 579 -13.09 -18.81 18.85
C ILE A 579 -12.24 -19.49 17.76
N LEU A 580 -11.29 -18.76 17.16
CA LEU A 580 -10.42 -19.32 16.13
C LEU A 580 -9.48 -20.40 16.65
N GLN A 581 -9.02 -20.29 17.90
CA GLN A 581 -8.24 -21.34 18.56
C GLN A 581 -9.07 -22.60 18.83
N ARG A 582 -10.36 -22.44 19.20
CA ARG A 582 -11.28 -23.57 19.37
C ARG A 582 -11.67 -24.25 18.06
N TYR A 583 -11.66 -23.53 16.94
CA TYR A 583 -12.05 -24.05 15.62
C TYR A 583 -11.00 -23.82 14.53
N PRO A 584 -9.80 -24.42 14.65
CA PRO A 584 -8.68 -24.17 13.73
C PRO A 584 -8.95 -24.63 12.27
N TRP A 585 -9.91 -25.53 12.06
CA TRP A 585 -10.33 -25.97 10.73
C TRP A 585 -11.12 -24.89 9.94
N LEU A 586 -11.71 -23.92 10.65
CA LEU A 586 -12.52 -22.83 10.10
C LEU A 586 -11.65 -21.60 9.80
N HIS A 587 -10.87 -21.69 8.72
CA HIS A 587 -9.97 -20.62 8.28
C HIS A 587 -10.12 -20.27 6.80
N LEU A 588 -9.75 -19.04 6.46
CA LEU A 588 -9.58 -18.61 5.07
C LEU A 588 -8.27 -19.15 4.49
N LYS A 589 -7.18 -19.07 5.26
CA LYS A 589 -5.84 -19.58 4.92
C LYS A 589 -5.21 -20.28 6.11
N LYS A 590 -4.53 -21.41 5.88
CA LYS A 590 -3.89 -22.19 6.96
C LYS A 590 -2.76 -21.42 7.64
N ALA A 591 -1.93 -20.75 6.85
CA ALA A 591 -0.89 -19.85 7.35
C ALA A 591 -1.19 -18.44 6.83
N ASP A 592 -1.52 -17.53 7.76
CA ASP A 592 -1.84 -16.15 7.39
C ASP A 592 -1.11 -15.15 8.29
N THR A 593 -0.28 -14.33 7.65
CA THR A 593 0.47 -13.27 8.32
C THR A 593 -0.30 -11.95 8.40
N ARG A 594 -1.46 -11.85 7.74
CA ARG A 594 -2.24 -10.60 7.61
C ARG A 594 -3.50 -10.57 8.49
N MET A 595 -3.66 -11.56 9.37
CA MET A 595 -4.82 -11.74 10.25
C MET A 595 -6.16 -11.83 9.49
N LEU A 596 -6.14 -12.42 8.28
CA LEU A 596 -7.31 -12.58 7.41
C LEU A 596 -8.32 -13.59 7.98
N ASN A 597 -7.86 -14.55 8.79
CA ASN A 597 -8.76 -15.49 9.47
C ASN A 597 -9.57 -14.78 10.55
N GLU A 598 -8.90 -13.93 11.33
CA GLU A 598 -9.49 -13.04 12.32
C GLU A 598 -10.42 -12.01 11.67
N GLU A 599 -10.03 -11.44 10.52
CA GLU A 599 -10.89 -10.53 9.75
C GLU A 599 -12.16 -11.22 9.26
N LEU A 600 -12.04 -12.46 8.76
CA LEU A 600 -13.19 -13.27 8.35
C LEU A 600 -14.12 -13.54 9.53
N MET A 601 -13.56 -14.01 10.66
CA MET A 601 -14.35 -14.31 11.86
C MET A 601 -15.09 -13.07 12.37
N THR A 602 -14.40 -11.94 12.45
CA THR A 602 -15.00 -10.66 12.83
C THR A 602 -16.13 -10.26 11.90
N SER A 603 -15.95 -10.47 10.59
CA SER A 603 -16.98 -10.18 9.59
C SER A 603 -18.22 -11.07 9.77
N LEU A 604 -18.05 -12.36 10.06
CA LEU A 604 -19.15 -13.29 10.30
C LEU A 604 -19.89 -12.97 11.61
N LEU A 605 -19.16 -12.66 12.69
CA LEU A 605 -19.75 -12.25 13.96
C LEU A 605 -20.54 -10.94 13.82
N TYR A 606 -20.02 -9.97 13.06
CA TYR A 606 -20.72 -8.74 12.73
C TYR A 606 -22.04 -9.02 11.98
N LEU A 607 -22.00 -9.88 10.95
CA LEU A 607 -23.20 -10.26 10.19
C LEU A 607 -24.23 -10.95 11.08
N HIS A 608 -23.78 -11.89 11.92
CA HIS A 608 -24.63 -12.58 12.90
C HIS A 608 -25.29 -11.63 13.89
N PHE A 609 -24.51 -10.68 14.41
CA PHE A 609 -25.02 -9.68 15.33
C PHE A 609 -26.12 -8.80 14.72
N LEU A 610 -25.96 -8.36 13.47
CA LEU A 610 -26.96 -7.53 12.78
C LEU A 610 -28.20 -8.32 12.34
N ALA A 611 -28.03 -9.59 11.97
CA ALA A 611 -29.16 -10.45 11.63
C ALA A 611 -30.14 -10.61 12.80
N GLY A 612 -29.61 -10.67 14.03
CA GLY A 612 -30.39 -10.91 15.23
C GLY A 612 -31.00 -12.32 15.25
N THR A 613 -32.07 -12.48 16.03
CA THR A 613 -32.75 -13.77 16.25
C THR A 613 -33.97 -14.00 15.36
N GLU A 614 -34.38 -12.99 14.60
CA GLU A 614 -35.54 -13.07 13.71
C GLU A 614 -35.25 -13.96 12.49
N PRO A 615 -36.27 -14.62 11.91
CA PRO A 615 -36.13 -15.32 10.64
C PRO A 615 -35.55 -14.39 9.55
N PRO A 616 -34.58 -14.87 8.76
CA PRO A 616 -33.92 -14.02 7.78
C PRO A 616 -34.87 -13.66 6.64
N THR A 617 -34.85 -12.40 6.23
CA THR A 617 -35.50 -11.92 5.01
C THR A 617 -34.47 -11.30 4.09
N LEU A 618 -34.70 -11.38 2.77
CA LEU A 618 -33.81 -10.75 1.79
C LEU A 618 -33.72 -9.24 2.01
N SER A 619 -34.83 -8.59 2.37
CA SER A 619 -34.88 -7.16 2.65
C SER A 619 -33.90 -6.78 3.77
N LYS A 620 -34.00 -7.46 4.92
CA LYS A 620 -33.13 -7.22 6.08
C LYS A 620 -31.66 -7.50 5.76
N MET A 621 -31.38 -8.63 5.09
CA MET A 621 -30.00 -9.00 4.73
C MET A 621 -29.35 -8.00 3.76
N ARG A 622 -30.15 -7.39 2.87
CA ARG A 622 -29.68 -6.39 1.90
C ARG A 622 -29.32 -5.04 2.52
N GLU A 623 -29.72 -4.77 3.77
CA GLU A 623 -29.30 -3.57 4.50
C GLU A 623 -27.79 -3.55 4.78
N PHE A 624 -27.20 -4.72 5.05
CA PHE A 624 -25.79 -4.86 5.41
C PHE A 624 -24.97 -5.73 4.47
N MET A 625 -25.59 -6.45 3.52
CA MET A 625 -24.90 -7.16 2.44
C MET A 625 -25.38 -6.73 1.05
N ALA A 626 -24.42 -6.41 0.19
CA ALA A 626 -24.67 -6.13 -1.21
C ALA A 626 -24.53 -7.42 -2.03
N ILE A 627 -25.62 -7.83 -2.69
CA ILE A 627 -25.65 -8.87 -3.73
C ILE A 627 -25.86 -8.16 -5.06
N PHE A 628 -24.88 -8.23 -5.95
CA PHE A 628 -24.91 -7.51 -7.22
C PHE A 628 -24.24 -8.29 -8.34
N ARG A 629 -24.67 -8.04 -9.58
CA ARG A 629 -24.04 -8.60 -10.77
C ARG A 629 -22.73 -7.88 -11.06
N THR A 630 -21.70 -8.65 -11.35
CA THR A 630 -20.49 -8.18 -12.03
C THR A 630 -20.55 -8.61 -13.50
N HIS A 631 -19.56 -8.24 -14.32
CA HIS A 631 -19.53 -8.63 -15.73
C HIS A 631 -19.40 -10.16 -15.95
N SER A 632 -18.98 -10.93 -14.95
CA SER A 632 -18.71 -12.37 -15.11
C SER A 632 -19.27 -13.27 -14.02
N GLN A 633 -19.80 -12.72 -12.94
CA GLN A 633 -20.33 -13.49 -11.82
C GLN A 633 -21.25 -12.66 -10.93
N ILE A 634 -22.03 -13.32 -10.08
CA ILE A 634 -22.69 -12.71 -8.93
C ILE A 634 -21.63 -12.47 -7.84
N ALA A 635 -21.61 -11.27 -7.26
CA ALA A 635 -20.71 -10.93 -6.16
C ALA A 635 -21.49 -10.56 -4.90
N ILE A 636 -20.98 -11.03 -3.75
CA ILE A 636 -21.55 -10.75 -2.43
C ILE A 636 -20.48 -10.16 -1.53
N ARG A 637 -20.81 -9.04 -0.87
CA ARG A 637 -19.92 -8.40 0.10
C ARG A 637 -20.72 -7.63 1.15
N ILE A 638 -20.11 -7.43 2.31
CA ILE A 638 -20.59 -6.44 3.29
C ILE A 638 -20.64 -5.05 2.62
N THR A 639 -21.77 -4.34 2.76
CA THR A 639 -22.00 -3.05 2.08
C THR A 639 -20.91 -2.04 2.39
N ASN A 640 -20.55 -1.90 3.67
CA ASN A 640 -19.49 -1.01 4.11
C ASN A 640 -18.74 -1.57 5.33
N LYS A 641 -17.47 -1.97 5.14
CA LYS A 641 -16.61 -2.44 6.24
C LYS A 641 -16.36 -1.39 7.34
N ALA A 642 -16.51 -0.10 7.05
CA ALA A 642 -16.40 0.93 8.08
C ALA A 642 -17.49 0.82 9.16
N HIS A 643 -18.63 0.18 8.86
CA HIS A 643 -19.66 -0.08 9.86
C HIS A 643 -19.21 -1.10 10.91
N ILE A 644 -18.36 -2.07 10.55
CA ILE A 644 -17.74 -2.98 11.50
C ILE A 644 -16.88 -2.18 12.48
N THR A 645 -16.02 -1.30 11.96
CA THR A 645 -15.20 -0.42 12.80
C THR A 645 -16.05 0.44 13.74
N LYS A 646 -17.12 1.06 13.24
CA LYS A 646 -18.06 1.84 14.07
C LYS A 646 -18.69 1.00 15.19
N LEU A 647 -19.04 -0.26 14.93
CA LEU A 647 -19.57 -1.17 15.95
C LEU A 647 -18.50 -1.47 17.02
N LEU A 648 -17.28 -1.81 16.58
CA LEU A 648 -16.17 -2.17 17.45
C LEU A 648 -15.63 -1.00 18.29
N GLU A 649 -15.85 0.24 17.86
CA GLU A 649 -15.50 1.45 18.60
C GLU A 649 -16.64 1.92 19.54
N ASN A 650 -17.87 1.43 19.33
CA ASN A 650 -19.02 1.83 20.12
C ASN A 650 -19.09 1.07 21.45
N ARG A 651 -18.66 1.73 22.52
CA ARG A 651 -18.62 1.19 23.89
C ARG A 651 -19.95 0.62 24.37
N LEU A 652 -21.08 1.21 23.97
CA LEU A 652 -22.41 0.73 24.36
C LEU A 652 -22.73 -0.64 23.74
N MET A 653 -22.11 -0.95 22.60
CA MET A 653 -22.36 -2.17 21.83
C MET A 653 -21.39 -3.31 22.19
N HIS A 654 -20.33 -3.06 22.97
CA HIS A 654 -19.32 -4.09 23.27
C HIS A 654 -19.92 -5.32 23.96
N LYS A 655 -20.68 -5.12 25.05
CA LYS A 655 -21.29 -6.24 25.79
C LYS A 655 -22.33 -6.99 24.94
N PRO A 656 -23.33 -6.32 24.31
CA PRO A 656 -24.26 -7.01 23.41
C PRO A 656 -23.56 -7.80 22.30
N PHE A 657 -22.50 -7.24 21.71
CA PHE A 657 -21.75 -7.89 20.65
C PHE A 657 -21.04 -9.16 21.14
N ILE A 658 -20.31 -9.10 22.25
CA ILE A 658 -19.64 -10.28 22.84
C ILE A 658 -20.65 -11.36 23.21
N THR A 659 -21.80 -11.00 23.80
CA THR A 659 -22.86 -11.96 24.13
C THR A 659 -23.36 -12.73 22.90
N SER A 660 -23.39 -12.09 21.73
CA SER A 660 -23.80 -12.74 20.47
C SER A 660 -22.85 -13.84 19.99
N PHE A 661 -21.63 -13.92 20.53
CA PHE A 661 -20.64 -14.92 20.11
C PHE A 661 -21.11 -16.32 20.51
N ASN A 662 -21.73 -16.46 21.69
CA ASN A 662 -22.26 -17.75 22.13
C ASN A 662 -23.34 -18.28 21.18
N SER A 663 -24.26 -17.41 20.72
CA SER A 663 -25.31 -17.82 19.78
C SER A 663 -24.78 -18.03 18.36
N PHE A 664 -23.66 -17.39 18.01
CA PHE A 664 -22.94 -17.68 16.77
C PHE A 664 -22.31 -19.08 16.80
N GLU A 665 -21.68 -19.45 17.92
CA GLU A 665 -21.06 -20.77 18.09
C GLU A 665 -22.12 -21.89 18.12
N SER A 666 -23.17 -21.73 18.95
CA SER A 666 -24.26 -22.72 19.04
C SER A 666 -25.15 -22.74 17.78
N GLY A 667 -25.12 -21.68 16.98
CA GLY A 667 -25.87 -21.56 15.74
C GLY A 667 -25.02 -21.93 14.53
N PHE A 668 -24.29 -20.97 13.98
CA PHE A 668 -23.59 -21.14 12.70
C PHE A 668 -22.49 -22.20 12.76
N ILE A 669 -21.63 -22.18 13.79
CA ILE A 669 -20.51 -23.13 13.88
C ILE A 669 -21.02 -24.56 14.10
N GLU A 670 -22.02 -24.75 14.96
CA GLU A 670 -22.57 -26.10 15.19
C GLU A 670 -23.22 -26.68 13.92
N LYS A 671 -23.97 -25.87 13.15
CA LYS A 671 -24.50 -26.30 11.84
C LYS A 671 -23.37 -26.74 10.89
N LEU A 672 -22.28 -25.99 10.83
CA LEU A 672 -21.11 -26.38 10.04
C LEU A 672 -20.45 -27.65 10.55
N LYS A 673 -20.39 -27.84 11.88
CA LYS A 673 -19.84 -29.07 12.47
C LYS A 673 -20.65 -30.28 12.04
N ILE A 674 -21.98 -30.20 12.08
CA ILE A 674 -22.86 -31.27 11.59
C ILE A 674 -22.65 -31.47 10.08
N LEU A 675 -22.64 -30.40 9.28
CA LEU A 675 -22.44 -30.50 7.82
C LEU A 675 -21.06 -31.07 7.43
N THR A 676 -20.05 -30.97 8.28
CA THR A 676 -18.67 -31.45 8.03
C THR A 676 -18.25 -32.69 8.82
N GLU A 677 -19.15 -33.27 9.62
CA GLU A 677 -18.91 -34.48 10.41
C GLU A 677 -18.67 -35.75 9.57
N ASN A 678 -17.76 -36.60 10.04
CA ASN A 678 -17.62 -37.96 9.55
C ASN A 678 -18.58 -38.89 10.31
N LEU A 679 -19.50 -39.53 9.57
CA LEU A 679 -20.51 -40.42 10.18
C LEU A 679 -19.95 -41.82 10.47
N SER A 680 -18.81 -42.19 9.88
CA SER A 680 -18.25 -43.56 10.03
C SER A 680 -17.12 -43.67 11.04
N SER A 681 -16.53 -42.55 11.48
CA SER A 681 -15.39 -42.56 12.42
C SER A 681 -15.20 -41.18 13.06
N LYS A 682 -14.25 -41.08 14.01
CA LYS A 682 -13.92 -39.81 14.67
C LYS A 682 -13.56 -38.75 13.62
N THR A 683 -14.26 -37.61 13.70
CA THR A 683 -14.02 -36.50 12.78
C THR A 683 -12.74 -35.76 13.15
N THR A 684 -11.75 -35.76 12.25
CA THR A 684 -10.52 -34.98 12.39
C THR A 684 -10.66 -33.59 11.75
N ASP A 685 -9.82 -32.64 12.16
CA ASP A 685 -9.80 -31.29 11.58
C ASP A 685 -9.45 -31.31 10.08
N ALA A 686 -8.56 -32.22 9.66
CA ALA A 686 -8.22 -32.41 8.25
C ALA A 686 -9.45 -32.84 7.44
N PHE A 687 -10.26 -33.76 7.98
CA PHE A 687 -11.51 -34.18 7.34
C PHE A 687 -12.52 -33.03 7.27
N ARG A 688 -12.72 -32.28 8.36
CA ARG A 688 -13.60 -31.10 8.36
C ARG A 688 -13.16 -30.08 7.33
N ASN A 689 -11.86 -29.83 7.25
CA ASN A 689 -11.27 -28.88 6.31
C ASN A 689 -11.57 -29.29 4.85
N HIS A 690 -11.36 -30.56 4.50
CA HIS A 690 -11.70 -31.08 3.18
C HIS A 690 -13.21 -30.99 2.88
N LYS A 691 -14.08 -31.34 3.83
CA LYS A 691 -15.54 -31.21 3.65
C LYS A 691 -15.99 -29.77 3.53
N LEU A 692 -15.37 -28.85 4.26
CA LEU A 692 -15.61 -27.42 4.14
C LEU A 692 -15.20 -26.90 2.75
N ASP A 693 -14.10 -27.39 2.19
CA ASP A 693 -13.69 -27.02 0.83
C ASP A 693 -14.72 -27.41 -0.23
N LEU A 694 -15.34 -28.58 -0.07
CA LEU A 694 -16.43 -29.03 -0.94
C LEU A 694 -17.68 -28.16 -0.78
N LEU A 695 -18.05 -27.79 0.46
CA LEU A 695 -19.18 -26.91 0.72
C LEU A 695 -19.01 -25.50 0.14
N LEU A 696 -17.78 -25.00 0.10
CA LEU A 696 -17.45 -23.68 -0.42
C LEU A 696 -17.25 -23.67 -1.95
N GLU A 697 -17.35 -24.82 -2.61
CA GLU A 697 -17.00 -25.03 -4.03
C GLU A 697 -15.72 -24.28 -4.42
N ARG A 698 -14.65 -24.47 -3.62
CA ARG A 698 -13.46 -23.64 -3.76
C ARG A 698 -12.88 -23.78 -5.17
N GLY A 699 -12.49 -22.64 -5.75
CA GLY A 699 -11.56 -22.61 -6.87
C GLY A 699 -10.13 -22.89 -6.37
N VAL A 700 -9.17 -22.07 -6.82
CA VAL A 700 -7.76 -22.19 -6.40
C VAL A 700 -7.57 -21.91 -4.89
N ALA A 701 -8.43 -21.09 -4.28
CA ALA A 701 -8.36 -20.74 -2.86
C ALA A 701 -9.74 -20.41 -2.28
N ARG A 702 -9.87 -20.49 -0.95
CA ARG A 702 -11.08 -20.02 -0.24
C ARG A 702 -11.19 -18.50 -0.34
N SER A 703 -12.42 -18.00 -0.40
CA SER A 703 -12.74 -16.58 -0.41
C SER A 703 -13.69 -16.21 0.73
N SER A 704 -13.59 -14.99 1.26
CA SER A 704 -14.54 -14.50 2.27
C SER A 704 -15.98 -14.50 1.74
N MET A 705 -16.16 -14.27 0.44
CA MET A 705 -17.46 -14.34 -0.22
C MET A 705 -18.11 -15.72 -0.06
N GLY A 706 -17.35 -16.80 -0.24
CA GLY A 706 -17.87 -18.15 -0.03
C GLY A 706 -18.37 -18.37 1.40
N PHE A 707 -17.64 -17.85 2.39
CA PHE A 707 -18.09 -17.91 3.79
C PHE A 707 -19.33 -17.05 4.06
N TYR A 708 -19.47 -15.88 3.42
CA TYR A 708 -20.68 -15.06 3.55
C TYR A 708 -21.91 -15.76 2.98
N ILE A 709 -21.76 -16.44 1.83
CA ILE A 709 -22.84 -17.24 1.23
C ILE A 709 -23.23 -18.39 2.14
N LEU A 710 -22.23 -19.11 2.66
CA LEU A 710 -22.46 -20.24 3.56
C LEU A 710 -23.15 -19.79 4.85
N TRP A 711 -22.74 -18.67 5.42
CA TRP A 711 -23.41 -18.05 6.56
C TRP A 711 -24.85 -17.65 6.23
N LEU A 712 -25.07 -16.99 5.10
CA LEU A 712 -26.40 -16.54 4.67
C LEU A 712 -27.36 -17.71 4.45
N ALA A 713 -26.88 -18.79 3.81
CA ALA A 713 -27.66 -20.01 3.60
C ALA A 713 -28.08 -20.64 4.94
N LEU A 714 -27.21 -20.64 5.95
CA LEU A 714 -27.44 -21.31 7.22
C LEU A 714 -28.13 -20.46 8.30
N GLN A 715 -28.19 -19.13 8.14
CA GLN A 715 -28.78 -18.25 9.16
C GLN A 715 -30.26 -18.58 9.43
N GLY A 716 -31.00 -18.99 8.40
CA GLY A 716 -32.42 -19.31 8.48
C GLY A 716 -32.77 -20.77 8.74
N VAL A 717 -31.80 -21.63 9.06
CA VAL A 717 -32.04 -23.07 9.20
C VAL A 717 -31.72 -23.50 10.64
N PRO A 718 -32.68 -24.01 11.44
CA PRO A 718 -32.42 -24.54 12.78
C PRO A 718 -31.41 -25.69 12.78
N VAL A 719 -30.70 -25.87 13.90
CA VAL A 719 -29.63 -26.89 14.02
C VAL A 719 -30.19 -28.31 13.85
N GLU A 720 -31.39 -28.56 14.37
CA GLU A 720 -32.07 -29.85 14.31
C GLU A 720 -32.41 -30.22 12.86
N LYS A 721 -32.87 -29.24 12.06
CA LYS A 721 -33.18 -29.45 10.64
C LYS A 721 -31.94 -29.77 9.80
N ILE A 722 -30.77 -29.26 10.19
CA ILE A 722 -29.50 -29.59 9.55
C ILE A 722 -29.12 -31.05 9.78
N ALA A 723 -29.32 -31.55 10.99
CA ALA A 723 -29.04 -32.94 11.33
C ALA A 723 -29.92 -33.89 10.51
N ASP A 724 -31.23 -33.61 10.44
CA ASP A 724 -32.21 -34.44 9.74
C ASP A 724 -32.08 -34.41 8.20
N ASN A 725 -31.61 -33.29 7.63
CA ASN A 725 -31.68 -33.03 6.18
C ASN A 725 -30.31 -32.73 5.55
N ARG A 726 -29.26 -33.33 6.10
CA ARG A 726 -27.86 -33.01 5.76
C ARG A 726 -27.56 -33.06 4.25
N ALA A 727 -28.06 -34.07 3.54
CA ALA A 727 -27.79 -34.25 2.11
C ALA A 727 -28.51 -33.19 1.24
N ASP A 728 -29.79 -32.93 1.50
CA ASP A 728 -30.57 -31.96 0.72
C ASP A 728 -30.06 -30.52 0.94
N ILE A 729 -29.73 -30.17 2.18
CA ILE A 729 -29.19 -28.84 2.49
C ILE A 729 -27.84 -28.62 1.80
N LYS A 730 -26.97 -29.65 1.75
CA LYS A 730 -25.72 -29.58 0.97
C LYS A 730 -25.96 -29.37 -0.52
N SER A 731 -26.94 -30.06 -1.08
CA SER A 731 -27.34 -29.91 -2.49
C SER A 731 -27.83 -28.49 -2.79
N LYS A 732 -28.65 -27.91 -1.90
CA LYS A 732 -29.13 -26.52 -2.03
C LYS A 732 -28.02 -25.49 -1.89
N ILE A 733 -27.06 -25.71 -0.98
CA ILE A 733 -25.87 -24.86 -0.88
C ILE A 733 -25.05 -24.93 -2.17
N SER A 734 -24.81 -26.12 -2.72
CA SER A 734 -24.11 -26.30 -4.00
C SER A 734 -24.84 -25.60 -5.16
N ARG A 735 -26.18 -25.65 -5.18
CA ARG A 735 -26.99 -24.89 -6.14
C ARG A 735 -26.78 -23.38 -6.03
N LEU A 736 -26.62 -22.82 -4.82
CA LEU A 736 -26.31 -21.39 -4.66
C LEU A 736 -24.95 -21.03 -5.26
N PHE A 737 -23.93 -21.88 -5.06
CA PHE A 737 -22.59 -21.65 -5.60
C PHE A 737 -22.54 -21.79 -7.13
N SER A 738 -23.24 -22.77 -7.72
CA SER A 738 -23.27 -22.95 -9.18
C SER A 738 -23.91 -21.77 -9.93
N LEU A 739 -24.85 -21.06 -9.30
CA LEU A 739 -25.46 -19.86 -9.87
C LEU A 739 -24.50 -18.66 -9.93
N LEU A 740 -23.41 -18.65 -9.15
CA LEU A 740 -22.50 -17.51 -9.08
C LEU A 740 -21.81 -17.23 -10.41
N GLY A 741 -21.54 -18.26 -11.23
CA GLY A 741 -20.91 -18.11 -12.54
C GLY A 741 -21.78 -17.41 -13.59
N ASN A 742 -23.07 -17.20 -13.31
CA ASN A 742 -24.00 -16.54 -14.22
C ASN A 742 -24.46 -15.18 -13.64
N PRO A 743 -23.95 -14.04 -14.15
CA PRO A 743 -24.26 -12.71 -13.60
C PRO A 743 -25.73 -12.31 -13.74
N ASP A 744 -26.49 -12.92 -14.66
CA ASP A 744 -27.92 -12.67 -14.85
C ASP A 744 -28.79 -13.54 -13.93
N ALA A 745 -28.18 -14.45 -13.16
CA ALA A 745 -28.89 -15.34 -12.25
C ALA A 745 -29.14 -14.74 -10.85
N VAL A 746 -28.97 -13.42 -10.64
CA VAL A 746 -29.20 -12.77 -9.32
C VAL A 746 -30.60 -13.07 -8.76
N GLY A 747 -31.64 -12.95 -9.60
CA GLY A 747 -33.01 -13.30 -9.16
C GLY A 747 -33.18 -14.78 -8.83
N ARG A 748 -32.53 -15.68 -9.57
CA ARG A 748 -32.54 -17.13 -9.28
C ARG A 748 -31.78 -17.47 -7.99
N PHE A 749 -30.71 -16.73 -7.70
CA PHE A 749 -29.96 -16.85 -6.46
C PHE A 749 -30.83 -16.42 -5.27
N ASP A 750 -31.49 -15.27 -5.35
CA ASP A 750 -32.42 -14.77 -4.33
C ASP A 750 -33.56 -15.76 -4.06
N ASN A 751 -34.16 -16.32 -5.13
CA ASN A 751 -35.22 -17.31 -5.01
C ASN A 751 -34.73 -18.60 -4.34
N SER A 752 -33.56 -19.12 -4.76
CA SER A 752 -32.99 -20.34 -4.19
C SER A 752 -32.66 -20.19 -2.70
N LEU A 753 -32.24 -18.99 -2.28
CA LEU A 753 -31.99 -18.67 -0.87
C LEU A 753 -33.28 -18.61 -0.06
N THR A 754 -34.32 -17.97 -0.61
CA THR A 754 -35.65 -17.87 0.02
C THR A 754 -36.33 -19.23 0.13
N GLU A 755 -36.21 -20.09 -0.89
CA GLU A 755 -36.68 -21.47 -0.87
C GLU A 755 -36.03 -22.26 0.28
N LEU A 756 -34.71 -22.14 0.44
CA LEU A 756 -33.98 -22.82 1.53
C LEU A 756 -34.50 -22.37 2.91
N TRP A 757 -34.67 -21.07 3.12
CA TRP A 757 -35.19 -20.55 4.39
C TRP A 757 -36.65 -20.91 4.63
N THR A 758 -37.49 -20.93 3.59
CA THR A 758 -38.92 -21.26 3.74
C THR A 758 -39.11 -22.74 4.06
N GLN A 759 -38.35 -23.61 3.39
CA GLN A 759 -38.46 -25.05 3.56
C GLN A 759 -37.99 -25.52 4.94
N TYR A 760 -36.98 -24.85 5.51
CA TYR A 760 -36.34 -25.32 6.75
C TYR A 760 -36.42 -24.36 7.93
N GLY A 761 -36.86 -23.12 7.75
CA GLY A 761 -36.77 -22.06 8.77
C GLY A 761 -37.91 -22.01 9.79
N GLN A 762 -38.95 -22.83 9.65
CA GLN A 762 -40.04 -22.87 10.63
C GLN A 762 -39.75 -23.85 11.78
N THR A 763 -39.78 -23.35 13.01
CA THR A 763 -39.89 -24.17 14.22
C THR A 763 -41.31 -24.71 14.40
N PRO A 764 -41.51 -25.82 15.14
CA PRO A 764 -42.80 -26.52 15.23
C PRO A 764 -43.97 -25.72 15.84
N SER A 765 -43.73 -24.52 16.42
CA SER A 765 -44.78 -23.74 17.09
C SER A 765 -45.63 -22.85 16.18
N GLN A 766 -45.28 -22.69 14.90
CA GLN A 766 -46.05 -21.85 13.95
C GLN A 766 -47.05 -22.63 13.08
N LYS A 767 -47.07 -23.97 13.15
CA LYS A 767 -48.05 -24.78 12.40
C LYS A 767 -49.48 -24.70 12.96
N ASN A 768 -49.66 -24.33 14.23
CA ASN A 768 -50.99 -24.32 14.86
C ASN A 768 -51.80 -23.03 14.64
N THR A 769 -51.27 -22.01 13.96
CA THR A 769 -52.02 -20.77 13.69
C THR A 769 -52.45 -20.62 12.23
N LEU A 770 -51.92 -21.45 11.32
CA LEU A 770 -52.30 -21.46 9.90
C LEU A 770 -53.26 -22.61 9.52
N ALA A 771 -53.70 -23.40 10.49
CA ALA A 771 -54.70 -24.46 10.31
C ALA A 771 -56.10 -24.10 10.86
N ILE A 772 -56.30 -22.86 11.35
CA ILE A 772 -57.61 -22.36 11.83
C ILE A 772 -57.88 -20.93 11.28
N ALA A 773 -57.48 -20.64 10.04
CA ALA A 773 -57.87 -19.43 9.34
C ALA A 773 -58.54 -19.77 8.01
#